data_AF-A0A3N5PW41-F1
#
_entry.id   AF-A0A3N5PW41-F1
#
_cell.length_a   1.000
_cell.length_b   1.000
_cell.length_c   1.000
_cell.angle_alpha   90.00
_cell.angle_beta   90.00
_cell.angle_gamma   90.00
#
_symmetry.space_group_name_H-M   'P 1'
#
loop_
_entity.id
_entity.type
_entity.pdbx_description
1 polymer ?
#
loop_
_entity_poly.entity_id
_entity_poly.type
_entity_poly.pdbx_seq_one_letter_code
_entity_poly.pdbx_strand_id
1 'polypeptide(L)'
;MSRRFLLLALIAVSLGATIAMAGDGKDGEDVQRKSGIPPLSGPRASYPLPFTLTAANTRTAAAISTGYYFVDSDDEAADFWRPDPSQFVDTLTESATWRRIITGPNQFPAGFWTDPQQNTYGGHAYFRNPGNPTDSTDDAFAGPISIGFPFYFNGVRYDSFYVSTNGLIGLSNRRYFYEYDEFGFPVRKARLEVSPGVFSFYDPASDDMRARSTIGAANEDTSVADNHGYQFLATGNSTATGTNLGMRARTNAQLDESSLTGAWGSTANIRPALIAAAWDDLQLSVYNQDISAVDDFGRAYYKRSPANDRLIIYFVNLTPIRAKTATVGGVTHNVTFTADNRPGQGEHYRFSVQVTLNRSDSSVVIQYEKFFGIAPRNALQPHAATVWMRCNSTVGVTGPARRLRTSVPSGAEWQGFPSAMPVYTTLDFQQVKYTQYTEYLFNVATDPTNGGVRATSKRNDGNTTPKDFLAIRFKQWKNMLRVIQVYYRTHPLDNNAPLDFSVIIPTAQANNYEILAGETRLGAIQPVAIVQNLTNDVQGPQGVNYVKQGINFKVRFRIQNEATGKIVYNTSKAVTDAALRDTSLSGVVLCNINGQGLPYTAGHFVKPYEFIRVTFPPFEPNPFINDQIGRLFTSVVAEPKDSNNVALGDEWPFDDTTGIRLFAMRRLNDFNDDVTEYHLVGGAAMPSVLKWVNIDG
;
A
#
# COMPACT_ATOMS: atom_id res chain seq x y z
N MET A 1 -23.49 3.72 -58.40
CA MET A 1 -23.04 3.15 -57.11
C MET A 1 -23.49 4.09 -56.00
N SER A 2 -24.41 3.64 -55.14
CA SER A 2 -25.15 4.53 -54.24
C SER A 2 -24.34 4.89 -52.99
N ARG A 3 -24.51 6.13 -52.51
CA ARG A 3 -23.92 6.67 -51.25
C ARG A 3 -24.13 5.78 -50.01
N ARG A 4 -25.01 4.77 -50.07
CA ARG A 4 -25.25 3.79 -49.00
C ARG A 4 -24.12 2.76 -48.87
N PHE A 5 -23.40 2.42 -49.94
CA PHE A 5 -22.24 1.51 -49.85
C PHE A 5 -20.99 2.18 -49.27
N LEU A 6 -20.80 3.49 -49.51
CA LEU A 6 -19.70 4.24 -48.90
C LEU A 6 -19.92 4.43 -47.39
N LEU A 7 -21.18 4.61 -46.95
CA LEU A 7 -21.51 4.72 -45.53
C LEU A 7 -21.33 3.38 -44.80
N LEU A 8 -21.66 2.25 -45.43
CA LEU A 8 -21.41 0.91 -44.88
C LEU A 8 -19.92 0.57 -44.83
N ALA A 9 -19.13 0.98 -45.81
CA ALA A 9 -17.66 0.83 -45.78
C ALA A 9 -17.01 1.76 -44.72
N LEU A 10 -17.53 2.98 -44.53
CA LEU A 10 -17.04 3.90 -43.49
C LEU A 10 -17.42 3.41 -42.08
N ILE A 11 -18.59 2.80 -41.91
CA ILE A 11 -19.04 2.19 -40.64
C ILE A 11 -18.27 0.89 -40.35
N ALA A 12 -17.95 0.08 -41.36
CA ALA A 12 -17.12 -1.12 -41.19
C ALA A 12 -15.64 -0.80 -40.89
N VAL A 13 -15.11 0.32 -41.41
CA VAL A 13 -13.75 0.79 -41.10
C VAL A 13 -13.68 1.53 -39.75
N SER A 14 -14.76 2.20 -39.31
CA SER A 14 -14.82 2.82 -37.97
C SER A 14 -15.18 1.84 -36.85
N LEU A 15 -15.76 0.67 -37.15
CA LEU A 15 -15.88 -0.47 -36.24
C LEU A 15 -14.66 -1.41 -36.25
N GLY A 16 -13.72 -1.23 -37.19
CA GLY A 16 -12.52 -2.06 -37.34
C GLY A 16 -11.31 -1.62 -36.51
N ALA A 17 -11.42 -0.55 -35.72
CA ALA A 17 -10.31 0.01 -34.93
C ALA A 17 -10.67 0.30 -33.46
N THR A 18 -11.76 -0.28 -32.95
CA THR A 18 -11.97 -0.41 -31.51
C THR A 18 -11.73 -1.85 -31.11
N ILE A 19 -10.45 -2.21 -30.99
CA ILE A 19 -10.09 -3.25 -30.01
C ILE A 19 -10.54 -2.65 -28.68
N ALA A 20 -11.75 -3.00 -28.25
CA ALA A 20 -12.25 -2.72 -26.93
C ALA A 20 -11.30 -3.44 -25.98
N MET A 21 -10.30 -2.70 -25.51
CA MET A 21 -9.46 -3.13 -24.42
C MET A 21 -10.40 -3.38 -23.25
N ALA A 22 -10.50 -4.65 -22.85
CA ALA A 22 -11.10 -4.99 -21.58
C ALA A 22 -10.26 -4.29 -20.50
N GLY A 23 -10.79 -3.19 -19.96
CA GLY A 23 -10.29 -2.63 -18.71
C GLY A 23 -10.41 -3.74 -17.68
N ASP A 24 -9.28 -4.12 -17.08
CA ASP A 24 -9.27 -4.91 -15.87
C ASP A 24 -10.09 -4.07 -14.88
N GLY A 25 -11.30 -4.50 -14.50
CA GLY A 25 -12.19 -3.76 -13.58
C GLY A 25 -11.59 -3.49 -12.19
N LYS A 26 -10.29 -3.75 -12.03
CA LYS A 26 -9.40 -3.49 -10.92
C LYS A 26 -8.67 -2.14 -11.04
N ASP A 27 -8.96 -1.34 -12.06
CA ASP A 27 -8.48 0.05 -12.24
C ASP A 27 -9.31 1.11 -11.46
N GLY A 28 -10.10 0.68 -10.46
CA GLY A 28 -10.98 1.53 -9.64
C GLY A 28 -10.28 2.22 -8.46
N GLU A 29 -11.08 2.64 -7.45
CA GLU A 29 -10.62 3.31 -6.21
C GLU A 29 -9.48 2.57 -5.48
N ASP A 30 -9.42 1.25 -5.62
CA ASP A 30 -8.41 0.41 -4.96
C ASP A 30 -6.98 0.69 -5.44
N VAL A 31 -6.82 1.21 -6.66
CA VAL A 31 -5.52 1.62 -7.22
C VAL A 31 -5.06 2.95 -6.64
N GLN A 32 -6.00 3.78 -6.20
CA GLN A 32 -5.71 5.07 -5.57
C GLN A 32 -5.26 4.92 -4.11
N ARG A 33 -5.59 3.79 -3.46
CA ARG A 33 -5.11 3.42 -2.10
C ARG A 33 -3.65 2.92 -2.04
N LYS A 34 -2.93 2.91 -3.16
CA LYS A 34 -1.59 2.29 -3.31
C LYS A 34 -0.44 3.30 -3.29
N SER A 35 0.77 2.80 -3.08
CA SER A 35 1.98 3.61 -3.27
C SER A 35 2.05 4.18 -4.69
N GLY A 36 2.39 5.46 -4.79
CA GLY A 36 2.89 6.06 -6.01
C GLY A 36 4.38 5.78 -6.20
N ILE A 37 4.84 6.00 -7.43
CA ILE A 37 6.26 5.93 -7.83
C ILE A 37 6.58 7.21 -8.61
N PRO A 38 7.76 7.83 -8.44
CA PRO A 38 8.12 9.03 -9.19
C PRO A 38 8.42 8.74 -10.68
N PRO A 39 8.20 9.70 -11.59
CA PRO A 39 7.49 10.96 -11.37
C PRO A 39 5.97 10.72 -11.31
N LEU A 40 5.23 11.69 -10.75
CA LEU A 40 3.76 11.72 -10.54
C LEU A 40 2.88 11.32 -11.76
N SER A 41 3.47 11.08 -12.93
CA SER A 41 2.84 10.66 -14.19
C SER A 41 2.90 9.15 -14.47
N GLY A 42 3.55 8.34 -13.62
CA GLY A 42 3.51 6.89 -13.77
C GLY A 42 2.10 6.34 -13.47
N PRO A 43 1.55 5.39 -14.26
CA PRO A 43 0.27 4.78 -13.95
C PRO A 43 0.36 4.13 -12.56
N ARG A 44 -0.45 4.63 -11.62
CA ARG A 44 -0.74 3.89 -10.39
C ARG A 44 -1.37 2.61 -10.87
N ALA A 45 -0.67 1.53 -10.62
CA ALA A 45 -1.00 0.26 -11.20
C ALA A 45 -0.90 -0.76 -10.08
N SER A 46 -1.77 -1.75 -10.17
CA SER A 46 -1.63 -2.97 -9.42
C SER A 46 -0.39 -3.77 -9.89
N TYR A 47 0.26 -3.36 -10.98
CA TYR A 47 1.47 -3.93 -11.54
C TYR A 47 2.75 -3.26 -11.01
N PRO A 48 3.81 -4.02 -10.73
CA PRO A 48 5.10 -3.47 -10.32
C PRO A 48 5.83 -2.79 -11.48
N LEU A 49 6.38 -1.58 -11.31
CA LEU A 49 6.94 -0.81 -12.43
C LEU A 49 8.43 -1.12 -12.70
N PRO A 50 8.94 -1.02 -13.95
CA PRO A 50 8.19 -0.74 -15.16
C PRO A 50 7.45 -2.00 -15.62
N PHE A 51 6.14 -1.87 -15.79
CA PHE A 51 5.32 -2.93 -16.35
C PHE A 51 4.34 -2.35 -17.36
N THR A 52 4.44 -2.85 -18.58
CA THR A 52 3.55 -2.55 -19.68
C THR A 52 2.64 -3.75 -19.89
N LEU A 53 1.35 -3.57 -19.58
CA LEU A 53 0.29 -4.57 -19.73
C LEU A 53 0.30 -5.30 -21.08
N THR A 54 0.64 -4.59 -22.15
CA THR A 54 0.48 -5.04 -23.54
C THR A 54 1.78 -5.41 -24.23
N ALA A 55 2.94 -5.28 -23.57
CA ALA A 55 4.24 -5.51 -24.19
C ALA A 55 5.01 -6.66 -23.53
N ALA A 56 6.05 -7.13 -24.23
CA ALA A 56 7.05 -7.99 -23.62
C ALA A 56 7.79 -7.18 -22.55
N ASN A 57 7.39 -7.33 -21.28
CA ASN A 57 8.05 -6.70 -20.15
C ASN A 57 9.51 -7.13 -20.13
N THR A 58 10.41 -6.18 -20.41
CA THR A 58 11.83 -6.48 -20.60
C THR A 58 12.39 -6.98 -19.28
N ARG A 59 12.96 -8.18 -19.33
CA ARG A 59 13.52 -8.81 -18.12
C ARG A 59 14.73 -8.06 -17.59
N THR A 60 15.26 -7.06 -18.29
CA THR A 60 16.41 -6.20 -17.93
C THR A 60 16.00 -4.88 -17.25
N ALA A 61 14.71 -4.56 -17.17
CA ALA A 61 14.23 -3.45 -16.34
C ALA A 61 13.72 -3.96 -14.98
N ALA A 62 14.39 -3.54 -13.89
CA ALA A 62 14.10 -4.05 -12.56
C ALA A 62 12.71 -3.61 -12.09
N ALA A 63 11.86 -4.58 -11.78
CA ALA A 63 10.53 -4.31 -11.26
C ALA A 63 10.60 -3.67 -9.86
N ILE A 64 9.65 -2.79 -9.59
CA ILE A 64 9.48 -1.99 -8.38
C ILE A 64 8.25 -2.53 -7.67
N SER A 65 8.39 -2.85 -6.38
CA SER A 65 7.28 -3.33 -5.56
C SER A 65 6.11 -2.34 -5.55
N THR A 66 4.90 -2.87 -5.40
CA THR A 66 3.65 -2.12 -5.26
C THR A 66 3.55 -1.28 -3.98
N GLY A 67 4.48 -1.46 -3.03
CA GLY A 67 4.66 -0.60 -1.86
C GLY A 67 3.62 -0.81 -0.75
N TYR A 68 3.29 0.27 -0.04
CA TYR A 68 2.28 0.32 1.01
C TYR A 68 0.89 0.58 0.44
N TYR A 69 -0.10 -0.02 1.09
CA TYR A 69 -1.51 0.22 0.87
C TYR A 69 -2.09 0.83 2.14
N PHE A 70 -3.07 1.71 2.01
CA PHE A 70 -3.82 2.19 3.16
C PHE A 70 -5.25 1.66 3.18
N VAL A 71 -5.74 1.42 4.39
CA VAL A 71 -7.14 1.16 4.71
C VAL A 71 -7.48 2.01 5.93
N ASP A 72 -8.59 2.72 5.89
CA ASP A 72 -9.08 3.47 7.04
C ASP A 72 -10.14 2.69 7.83
N SER A 73 -10.55 3.24 8.99
CA SER A 73 -11.52 2.63 9.89
C SER A 73 -12.94 2.54 9.32
N ASP A 74 -13.26 3.34 8.29
CA ASP A 74 -14.59 3.48 7.73
C ASP A 74 -14.76 2.76 6.38
N ASP A 75 -13.64 2.30 5.81
CA ASP A 75 -13.60 1.47 4.62
C ASP A 75 -14.49 0.23 4.75
N GLU A 76 -14.98 -0.27 3.62
CA GLU A 76 -15.73 -1.54 3.52
C GLU A 76 -14.80 -2.76 3.40
N ALA A 77 -13.62 -2.69 4.03
CA ALA A 77 -12.73 -3.83 4.16
C ALA A 77 -13.17 -4.71 5.33
N ALA A 78 -12.83 -5.99 5.29
CA ALA A 78 -13.11 -6.88 6.41
C ALA A 78 -12.41 -6.40 7.70
N ASP A 79 -12.99 -6.67 8.87
CA ASP A 79 -12.52 -6.11 10.15
C ASP A 79 -11.04 -6.39 10.44
N PHE A 80 -10.52 -7.54 10.01
CA PHE A 80 -9.12 -7.87 10.19
C PHE A 80 -8.16 -6.99 9.36
N TRP A 81 -8.65 -6.29 8.35
CA TRP A 81 -7.91 -5.31 7.53
C TRP A 81 -7.96 -3.92 8.10
N ARG A 82 -9.11 -3.55 8.67
CA ARG A 82 -9.36 -2.21 9.16
C ARG A 82 -8.55 -1.94 10.42
N PRO A 83 -8.00 -0.73 10.58
CA PRO A 83 -7.57 -0.30 11.90
C PRO A 83 -8.79 -0.24 12.82
N ASP A 84 -8.60 -0.64 14.07
CA ASP A 84 -9.61 -0.57 15.11
C ASP A 84 -9.41 0.73 15.91
N PRO A 85 -10.32 1.71 15.81
CA PRO A 85 -10.20 2.97 16.55
C PRO A 85 -10.23 2.79 18.07
N SER A 86 -10.71 1.66 18.60
CA SER A 86 -10.68 1.40 20.05
C SER A 86 -9.27 1.12 20.59
N GLN A 87 -8.28 0.89 19.71
CA GLN A 87 -6.89 0.66 20.10
C GLN A 87 -6.11 1.93 20.47
N PHE A 88 -6.76 3.10 20.49
CA PHE A 88 -6.17 4.31 21.04
C PHE A 88 -5.83 4.11 22.52
N VAL A 89 -4.61 4.47 22.92
CA VAL A 89 -4.16 4.31 24.31
C VAL A 89 -3.78 5.67 24.88
N ASP A 90 -4.54 6.19 25.83
CA ASP A 90 -4.14 7.43 26.53
C ASP A 90 -2.97 7.20 27.50
N THR A 91 -2.25 8.26 27.79
CA THR A 91 -1.17 8.40 28.79
C THR A 91 -1.56 8.00 30.21
N LEU A 92 -2.85 8.00 30.55
CA LEU A 92 -3.35 7.50 31.84
C LEU A 92 -3.30 5.97 31.93
N THR A 93 -3.36 5.27 30.78
CA THR A 93 -3.28 3.82 30.70
C THR A 93 -1.81 3.39 30.69
N GLU A 94 -1.42 2.60 31.69
CA GLU A 94 -0.02 2.18 31.92
C GLU A 94 0.93 3.39 32.00
N SER A 95 0.54 4.41 32.78
CA SER A 95 1.25 5.70 32.89
C SER A 95 2.76 5.59 33.11
N ALA A 96 3.23 4.58 33.85
CA ALA A 96 4.64 4.32 34.11
C ALA A 96 5.46 3.92 32.86
N THR A 97 4.81 3.49 31.78
CA THR A 97 5.45 3.06 30.51
C THR A 97 5.62 4.20 29.52
N TRP A 98 4.85 5.28 29.68
CA TRP A 98 4.96 6.46 28.83
C TRP A 98 6.22 7.26 29.16
N ARG A 99 6.84 7.80 28.12
CA ARG A 99 8.01 8.66 28.22
C ARG A 99 7.71 9.96 27.48
N ARG A 100 7.88 11.08 28.16
CA ARG A 100 7.69 12.41 27.59
C ARG A 100 8.90 12.79 26.74
N ILE A 101 8.65 13.36 25.56
CA ILE A 101 9.66 14.10 24.81
C ILE A 101 9.62 15.53 25.33
N ILE A 102 10.72 15.99 25.90
CA ILE A 102 10.77 17.29 26.56
C ILE A 102 10.96 18.42 25.54
N THR A 103 10.66 19.66 25.95
CA THR A 103 10.54 20.79 25.02
C THR A 103 11.88 21.45 24.67
N GLY A 104 12.97 21.03 25.30
CA GLY A 104 14.31 21.46 24.90
C GLY A 104 15.46 20.87 25.72
N PRO A 105 16.70 20.89 25.18
CA PRO A 105 17.87 20.30 25.85
C PRO A 105 18.28 21.02 27.13
N ASN A 106 18.01 22.31 27.26
CA ASN A 106 18.51 23.14 28.37
C ASN A 106 17.69 22.97 29.66
N GLN A 107 16.63 22.17 29.64
CA GLN A 107 15.86 21.81 30.84
C GLN A 107 16.60 20.85 31.77
N PHE A 108 17.63 20.18 31.26
CA PHE A 108 18.50 19.31 32.05
C PHE A 108 19.97 19.71 31.83
N PRO A 109 20.86 19.43 32.80
CA PRO A 109 22.29 19.62 32.61
C PRO A 109 22.81 18.82 31.40
N ALA A 110 23.77 19.37 30.65
CA ALA A 110 24.26 18.75 29.41
C ALA A 110 24.73 17.28 29.60
N GLY A 111 25.33 16.95 30.76
CA GLY A 111 25.78 15.60 31.08
C GLY A 111 24.66 14.56 31.19
N PHE A 112 23.43 14.99 31.49
CA PHE A 112 22.25 14.11 31.60
C PHE A 112 22.02 13.31 30.31
N TRP A 113 22.16 13.97 29.15
CA TRP A 113 21.87 13.35 27.85
C TRP A 113 22.89 12.32 27.41
N THR A 114 24.11 12.40 27.96
CA THR A 114 25.23 11.52 27.61
C THR A 114 25.45 10.40 28.63
N ASP A 115 24.82 10.47 29.80
CA ASP A 115 24.93 9.45 30.85
C ASP A 115 23.83 8.38 30.69
N PRO A 116 24.17 7.12 30.33
CA PRO A 116 23.19 6.05 30.14
C PRO A 116 22.42 5.69 31.43
N GLN A 117 22.98 5.93 32.61
CA GLN A 117 22.32 5.64 33.88
C GLN A 117 21.26 6.69 34.23
N GLN A 118 21.42 7.93 33.74
CA GLN A 118 20.48 9.03 33.97
C GLN A 118 19.49 9.20 32.82
N ASN A 119 19.93 8.96 31.59
CA ASN A 119 19.10 9.10 30.40
C ASN A 119 18.18 7.89 30.20
N THR A 120 17.22 7.73 31.10
CA THR A 120 16.16 6.70 31.03
C THR A 120 15.24 6.86 29.80
N TYR A 121 15.44 7.90 29.00
CA TYR A 121 14.71 8.16 27.76
C TYR A 121 15.35 7.50 26.53
N GLY A 122 16.53 6.87 26.64
CA GLY A 122 17.08 6.01 25.57
C GLY A 122 17.34 6.76 24.25
N GLY A 123 18.00 7.92 24.32
CA GLY A 123 18.37 8.75 23.17
C GLY A 123 18.24 10.25 23.45
N HIS A 124 18.11 11.06 22.39
CA HIS A 124 17.90 12.50 22.53
C HIS A 124 16.41 12.85 22.47
N ALA A 125 15.68 12.48 23.52
CA ALA A 125 14.23 12.68 23.64
C ALA A 125 13.85 14.12 24.04
N TYR A 126 14.39 15.10 23.31
CA TYR A 126 14.12 16.53 23.50
C TYR A 126 14.04 17.24 22.16
N PHE A 127 13.17 18.23 22.03
CA PHE A 127 13.07 19.04 20.82
C PHE A 127 14.26 20.01 20.71
N ARG A 128 14.84 20.09 19.51
CA ARG A 128 15.90 21.07 19.20
C ARG A 128 15.78 21.56 17.77
N ASN A 129 16.21 22.80 17.55
CA ASN A 129 16.51 23.32 16.24
C ASN A 129 17.99 23.73 16.22
N PRO A 130 18.90 23.03 15.52
CA PRO A 130 20.33 23.32 15.55
C PRO A 130 20.72 24.75 15.15
N GLY A 131 19.85 25.44 14.38
CA GLY A 131 20.06 26.83 14.02
C GLY A 131 19.51 27.85 15.03
N ASN A 132 18.88 27.38 16.11
CA ASN A 132 18.43 28.21 17.22
C ASN A 132 18.96 27.63 18.56
N PRO A 133 19.85 28.34 19.27
CA PRO A 133 20.42 27.85 20.52
C PRO A 133 19.40 27.82 21.68
N THR A 134 18.23 28.45 21.54
CA THR A 134 17.18 28.43 22.57
C THR A 134 16.28 27.20 22.42
N ASP A 135 15.77 26.71 23.55
CA ASP A 135 14.72 25.69 23.57
C ASP A 135 13.49 26.19 22.79
N SER A 136 13.04 25.41 21.82
CA SER A 136 11.92 25.75 20.93
C SER A 136 11.19 24.48 20.48
N THR A 137 9.88 24.60 20.37
CA THR A 137 8.96 23.59 19.82
C THR A 137 8.38 24.00 18.46
N ASP A 138 8.97 25.00 17.83
CA ASP A 138 8.70 25.45 16.48
C ASP A 138 9.88 25.10 15.56
N ASP A 139 9.59 24.52 14.41
CA ASP A 139 10.58 23.99 13.45
C ASP A 139 11.66 23.13 14.12
N ALA A 140 11.24 22.26 15.05
CA ALA A 140 12.13 21.49 15.91
C ALA A 140 11.92 19.98 15.77
N PHE A 141 12.95 19.21 16.13
CA PHE A 141 12.87 17.75 16.16
C PHE A 141 13.52 17.16 17.40
N ALA A 142 13.09 15.96 17.78
CA ALA A 142 13.69 15.11 18.80
C ALA A 142 14.23 13.83 18.16
N GLY A 143 15.32 13.31 18.71
CA GLY A 143 15.93 12.05 18.29
C GLY A 143 17.44 12.11 18.03
N PRO A 144 18.07 10.94 17.78
CA PRO A 144 17.42 9.63 17.64
C PRO A 144 16.91 9.10 18.98
N ILE A 145 15.78 8.40 18.94
CA ILE A 145 15.20 7.63 20.06
C ILE A 145 15.13 6.17 19.58
N SER A 146 15.49 5.20 20.43
CA SER A 146 15.45 3.77 20.06
C SER A 146 14.01 3.28 19.82
N ILE A 147 13.77 2.47 18.77
CA ILE A 147 12.47 1.81 18.56
C ILE A 147 12.26 0.70 19.60
N GLY A 148 13.34 0.02 20.01
CA GLY A 148 13.33 -1.11 20.96
C GLY A 148 13.17 -2.49 20.30
N PHE A 149 12.86 -2.54 19.01
CA PHE A 149 12.81 -3.76 18.20
C PHE A 149 13.16 -3.43 16.74
N PRO A 150 13.59 -4.40 15.92
CA PRO A 150 13.79 -4.19 14.49
C PRO A 150 12.43 -3.96 13.81
N PHE A 151 12.21 -2.76 13.28
CA PHE A 151 11.03 -2.44 12.48
C PHE A 151 11.40 -2.44 10.99
N TYR A 152 10.63 -3.14 10.17
CA TYR A 152 10.90 -3.20 8.73
C TYR A 152 9.97 -2.24 7.99
N PHE A 153 10.53 -1.43 7.11
CA PHE A 153 9.77 -0.47 6.31
C PHE A 153 10.49 -0.36 4.96
N ASN A 154 9.83 -0.53 3.81
CA ASN A 154 10.61 -0.49 2.56
C ASN A 154 11.39 -1.79 2.24
N GLY A 155 11.25 -2.84 3.06
CA GLY A 155 12.25 -3.93 3.10
C GLY A 155 13.58 -3.50 3.75
N VAL A 156 13.59 -2.36 4.45
CA VAL A 156 14.74 -1.83 5.17
C VAL A 156 14.47 -1.94 6.66
N ARG A 157 15.47 -2.40 7.41
CA ARG A 157 15.40 -2.47 8.87
C ARG A 157 15.76 -1.10 9.47
N TYR A 158 14.89 -0.62 10.35
CA TYR A 158 15.07 0.58 11.16
C TYR A 158 15.15 0.22 12.65
N ASP A 159 15.97 0.99 13.38
CA ASP A 159 16.24 0.77 14.81
C ASP A 159 15.97 1.99 15.69
N SER A 160 15.80 3.15 15.07
CA SER A 160 15.62 4.42 15.73
C SER A 160 14.66 5.31 14.97
N PHE A 161 14.07 6.27 15.68
CA PHE A 161 13.16 7.25 15.11
C PHE A 161 13.47 8.65 15.60
N TYR A 162 12.99 9.61 14.84
CA TYR A 162 12.99 11.04 15.13
C TYR A 162 11.54 11.52 15.09
N VAL A 163 11.24 12.58 15.84
CA VAL A 163 9.90 13.18 15.93
C VAL A 163 10.02 14.67 15.67
N SER A 164 9.21 15.21 14.78
CA SER A 164 9.15 16.64 14.46
C SER A 164 7.91 17.28 15.04
N THR A 165 8.03 18.53 15.48
CA THR A 165 6.88 19.36 15.87
C THR A 165 5.97 19.69 14.68
N ASN A 166 6.50 19.60 13.46
CA ASN A 166 5.77 19.78 12.21
C ASN A 166 4.98 18.52 11.78
N GLY A 167 4.73 17.56 12.69
CA GLY A 167 3.88 16.38 12.41
C GLY A 167 4.54 15.27 11.59
N LEU A 168 5.87 15.22 11.53
CA LEU A 168 6.66 14.16 10.89
C LEU A 168 7.30 13.22 11.91
N ILE A 169 7.38 11.94 11.57
CA ILE A 169 8.22 10.94 12.23
C ILE A 169 9.20 10.41 11.18
N GLY A 170 10.50 10.43 11.49
CA GLY A 170 11.55 9.94 10.61
C GLY A 170 12.14 8.64 11.13
N LEU A 171 12.24 7.62 10.30
CA LEU A 171 12.89 6.35 10.65
C LEU A 171 14.36 6.39 10.24
N SER A 172 15.22 5.91 11.12
CA SER A 172 16.65 5.86 10.87
C SER A 172 17.25 4.53 11.32
N ASN A 173 18.37 4.20 10.70
CA ASN A 173 19.17 3.06 11.01
C ASN A 173 20.64 3.46 11.05
N ARG A 174 21.38 2.77 11.91
CA ARG A 174 22.79 3.03 12.09
C ARG A 174 23.61 2.52 10.92
N ARG A 175 24.79 3.10 10.73
CA ARG A 175 25.78 2.66 9.73
C ARG A 175 26.36 1.30 10.09
N TYR A 176 26.52 1.03 11.38
CA TYR A 176 27.15 -0.17 11.92
C TYR A 176 26.16 -0.97 12.77
N PHE A 177 26.46 -2.26 12.95
CA PHE A 177 25.85 -3.05 14.01
C PHE A 177 26.43 -2.67 15.36
N TYR A 178 25.59 -2.70 16.39
CA TYR A 178 25.99 -2.43 17.78
C TYR A 178 25.45 -3.48 18.73
N GLU A 179 26.21 -3.73 19.78
CA GLU A 179 25.73 -4.25 21.05
C GLU A 179 25.06 -3.11 21.82
N TYR A 180 23.93 -3.42 22.46
CA TYR A 180 23.14 -2.45 23.22
C TYR A 180 23.18 -2.78 24.71
N ASP A 181 23.15 -1.75 25.55
CA ASP A 181 22.90 -1.91 26.98
C ASP A 181 21.42 -2.15 27.29
N GLU A 182 21.10 -2.34 28.57
CA GLU A 182 19.73 -2.57 29.06
C GLU A 182 18.78 -1.37 28.81
N PHE A 183 19.33 -0.20 28.52
CA PHE A 183 18.59 1.03 28.23
C PHE A 183 18.50 1.32 26.72
N GLY A 184 19.10 0.47 25.88
CA GLY A 184 19.06 0.55 24.42
C GLY A 184 20.08 1.51 23.81
N PHE A 185 21.13 1.90 24.54
CA PHE A 185 22.24 2.69 23.98
C PHE A 185 23.27 1.79 23.31
N PRO A 186 23.79 2.19 22.13
CA PRO A 186 24.86 1.46 21.46
C PRO A 186 26.16 1.61 22.26
N VAL A 187 26.69 0.49 22.77
CA VAL A 187 27.91 0.48 23.60
C VAL A 187 29.14 0.22 22.74
N ARG A 188 29.05 -0.76 21.84
CA ARG A 188 30.19 -1.22 21.04
C ARG A 188 29.74 -1.71 19.67
N LYS A 189 30.54 -1.46 18.64
CA LYS A 189 30.29 -2.00 17.30
C LYS A 189 30.46 -3.53 17.30
N ALA A 190 29.51 -4.23 16.69
CA ALA A 190 29.49 -5.70 16.59
C ALA A 190 29.81 -6.16 15.16
N ARG A 191 30.53 -7.27 15.03
CA ARG A 191 30.80 -7.91 13.73
C ARG A 191 29.80 -9.05 13.53
N LEU A 192 28.91 -8.91 12.56
CA LEU A 192 27.87 -9.91 12.28
C LEU A 192 28.02 -10.51 10.89
N GLU A 193 27.51 -11.73 10.71
CA GLU A 193 27.40 -12.37 9.40
C GLU A 193 26.29 -11.67 8.59
N VAL A 194 26.64 -11.15 7.41
CA VAL A 194 25.73 -10.39 6.53
C VAL A 194 25.32 -11.17 5.29
N SER A 195 26.04 -12.25 4.99
CA SER A 195 25.78 -13.23 3.94
C SER A 195 26.54 -14.50 4.33
N PRO A 196 26.14 -15.71 3.88
CA PRO A 196 26.85 -16.94 4.23
C PRO A 196 28.37 -16.83 4.03
N GLY A 197 29.13 -16.93 5.12
CA GLY A 197 30.60 -16.82 5.14
C GLY A 197 31.18 -15.40 5.10
N VAL A 198 30.35 -14.35 5.09
CA VAL A 198 30.77 -12.94 4.99
C VAL A 198 30.39 -12.19 6.26
N PHE A 199 31.40 -11.67 6.96
CA PHE A 199 31.22 -10.92 8.22
C PHE A 199 31.60 -9.46 8.08
N SER A 200 30.72 -8.56 8.55
CA SER A 200 30.87 -7.10 8.44
C SER A 200 30.42 -6.41 9.73
N PHE A 201 31.03 -5.26 10.04
CA PHE A 201 30.49 -4.34 11.06
C PHE A 201 29.47 -3.38 10.45
N TYR A 202 29.55 -3.11 9.14
CA TYR A 202 28.57 -2.28 8.46
C TYR A 202 27.24 -3.01 8.39
N ASP A 203 26.17 -2.31 8.79
CA ASP A 203 24.84 -2.79 8.58
C ASP A 203 24.51 -2.71 7.07
N PRO A 204 24.31 -3.86 6.40
CA PRO A 204 23.84 -3.87 5.03
C PRO A 204 22.54 -3.10 4.88
N ALA A 205 21.65 -3.13 5.87
CA ALA A 205 20.36 -2.44 5.90
C ALA A 205 20.50 -0.91 6.05
N SER A 206 21.69 -0.38 6.40
CA SER A 206 21.87 1.06 6.62
C SER A 206 21.51 1.91 5.41
N ASP A 207 20.81 3.02 5.68
CA ASP A 207 20.52 4.06 4.70
C ASP A 207 21.68 5.00 4.43
N ASP A 208 22.75 4.89 5.20
CA ASP A 208 23.96 5.68 5.03
C ASP A 208 24.62 5.43 3.66
N MET A 209 24.69 6.52 2.89
CA MET A 209 25.24 6.58 1.54
C MET A 209 26.75 6.85 1.51
N ARG A 210 27.36 7.14 2.65
CA ARG A 210 28.80 7.44 2.72
C ARG A 210 29.62 6.21 2.36
N ALA A 211 30.67 6.42 1.56
CA ALA A 211 31.53 5.37 1.03
C ALA A 211 32.02 4.43 2.15
N ARG A 212 31.84 3.13 1.95
CA ARG A 212 32.24 2.07 2.89
C ARG A 212 33.59 1.52 2.40
N SER A 213 34.58 1.38 3.28
CA SER A 213 35.84 0.71 2.90
C SER A 213 35.52 -0.72 2.46
N THR A 214 36.27 -1.23 1.48
CA THR A 214 36.04 -2.56 0.89
C THR A 214 35.90 -3.65 1.96
N ILE A 215 34.90 -4.51 1.75
CA ILE A 215 34.60 -5.69 2.57
C ILE A 215 35.89 -6.50 2.74
N GLY A 216 36.39 -6.63 3.97
CA GLY A 216 37.60 -7.40 4.29
C GLY A 216 38.77 -6.59 4.85
N ALA A 217 38.74 -5.25 4.83
CA ALA A 217 39.72 -4.44 5.55
C ALA A 217 39.32 -4.26 7.03
N ALA A 218 40.30 -4.29 7.93
CA ALA A 218 40.12 -4.14 9.37
C ALA A 218 39.27 -2.90 9.73
N ASN A 219 38.34 -3.13 10.63
CA ASN A 219 37.26 -2.22 10.99
C ASN A 219 37.73 -1.16 11.99
N GLU A 220 38.32 -0.07 11.52
CA GLU A 220 38.62 1.07 12.39
C GLU A 220 38.50 2.42 11.68
N ASP A 221 37.60 2.57 10.70
CA ASP A 221 37.21 3.93 10.30
C ASP A 221 36.33 4.53 11.40
N THR A 222 37.00 4.94 12.48
CA THR A 222 36.50 5.66 13.64
C THR A 222 36.34 7.15 13.35
N SER A 223 36.85 7.61 12.19
CA SER A 223 36.85 9.03 11.83
C SER A 223 35.49 9.51 11.30
N VAL A 224 34.68 8.63 10.72
CA VAL A 224 33.37 8.99 10.17
C VAL A 224 32.27 8.79 11.22
N ALA A 225 31.69 9.90 11.67
CA ALA A 225 30.60 9.91 12.64
C ALA A 225 29.39 9.09 12.15
N ASP A 226 28.80 8.26 13.02
CA ASP A 226 27.57 7.51 12.74
C ASP A 226 26.34 8.40 12.96
N ASN A 227 26.24 9.47 12.17
CA ASN A 227 25.28 10.55 12.32
C ASN A 227 24.34 10.70 11.11
N HIS A 228 24.19 9.68 10.26
CA HIS A 228 23.37 9.76 9.04
C HIS A 228 21.94 10.25 9.32
N GLY A 229 21.28 9.70 10.34
CA GLY A 229 19.94 10.12 10.74
C GLY A 229 19.87 11.59 11.18
N TYR A 230 20.89 12.09 11.86
CA TYR A 230 20.93 13.49 12.27
C TYR A 230 21.24 14.43 11.08
N GLN A 231 22.29 14.12 10.34
CA GLN A 231 22.78 14.96 9.26
C GLN A 231 21.80 15.00 8.09
N PHE A 232 21.37 13.85 7.57
CA PHE A 232 20.59 13.81 6.32
C PHE A 232 19.09 13.79 6.57
N LEU A 233 18.61 12.97 7.51
CA LEU A 233 17.17 12.85 7.78
C LEU A 233 16.66 14.06 8.60
N ALA A 234 17.25 14.34 9.76
CA ALA A 234 16.71 15.36 10.65
C ALA A 234 16.97 16.80 10.17
N THR A 235 18.15 17.08 9.62
CA THR A 235 18.55 18.44 9.23
C THR A 235 18.62 18.70 7.72
N GLY A 236 18.38 17.71 6.86
CA GLY A 236 18.43 17.89 5.41
C GLY A 236 19.81 18.27 4.89
N ASN A 237 20.87 17.75 5.54
CA ASN A 237 22.27 18.12 5.34
C ASN A 237 22.60 19.59 5.69
N SER A 238 21.76 20.25 6.48
CA SER A 238 21.87 21.65 6.87
C SER A 238 22.05 21.78 8.39
N THR A 239 23.11 21.16 8.92
CA THR A 239 23.33 20.94 10.36
C THR A 239 23.69 22.20 11.15
N ALA A 240 24.20 23.25 10.49
CA ALA A 240 24.78 24.43 11.13
C ALA A 240 23.99 25.73 10.88
N THR A 241 22.87 25.67 10.16
CA THR A 241 22.11 26.85 9.75
C THR A 241 20.67 26.78 10.26
N GLY A 242 20.08 27.94 10.55
CA GLY A 242 18.65 28.12 10.84
C GLY A 242 17.73 27.87 9.65
N THR A 243 18.22 27.19 8.60
CA THR A 243 17.41 26.78 7.46
C THR A 243 16.47 25.67 7.88
N ASN A 244 15.18 25.83 7.64
CA ASN A 244 14.12 24.87 7.97
C ASN A 244 14.11 23.72 6.95
N LEU A 245 15.16 22.90 6.96
CA LEU A 245 15.34 21.71 6.13
C LEU A 245 15.32 20.43 6.97
N GLY A 246 15.14 19.31 6.28
CA GLY A 246 14.93 18.00 6.86
C GLY A 246 13.58 17.92 7.56
N MET A 247 13.56 17.28 8.72
CA MET A 247 12.35 17.16 9.55
C MET A 247 11.84 18.50 10.11
N ARG A 248 12.63 19.58 10.00
CA ARG A 248 12.23 20.95 10.37
C ARG A 248 11.50 21.68 9.24
N ALA A 249 11.28 21.04 8.10
CA ALA A 249 10.61 21.67 6.98
C ALA A 249 9.15 21.99 7.34
N ARG A 250 8.78 23.27 7.21
CA ARG A 250 7.44 23.80 7.46
C ARG A 250 6.49 23.67 6.26
N THR A 251 7.06 23.71 5.06
CA THR A 251 6.28 23.64 3.82
C THR A 251 6.03 22.18 3.51
N ASN A 252 4.80 21.74 3.75
CA ASN A 252 4.38 20.42 3.33
C ASN A 252 4.32 20.34 1.81
N ALA A 253 4.55 19.13 1.31
CA ALA A 253 4.46 18.80 -0.10
C ALA A 253 3.95 17.37 -0.25
N GLN A 254 3.85 16.90 -1.49
CA GLN A 254 3.67 15.48 -1.74
C GLN A 254 4.91 14.69 -1.29
N LEU A 255 4.73 13.43 -0.93
CA LEU A 255 5.78 12.54 -0.40
C LEU A 255 6.60 11.84 -1.50
N ASP A 256 6.44 12.26 -2.76
CA ASP A 256 7.25 11.76 -3.87
C ASP A 256 8.65 12.37 -3.88
N GLU A 257 9.57 11.72 -4.59
CA GLU A 257 10.99 12.09 -4.62
C GLU A 257 11.24 13.52 -5.14
N SER A 258 10.45 13.98 -6.11
CA SER A 258 10.64 15.32 -6.69
C SER A 258 10.20 16.42 -5.71
N SER A 259 9.05 16.23 -5.06
CA SER A 259 8.50 17.16 -4.07
C SER A 259 9.36 17.26 -2.81
N LEU A 260 9.97 16.16 -2.35
CA LEU A 260 10.81 16.14 -1.15
C LEU A 260 12.19 16.80 -1.33
N THR A 261 12.62 17.02 -2.58
CA THR A 261 13.93 17.62 -2.88
C THR A 261 14.09 19.02 -2.28
N GLY A 262 13.00 19.79 -2.20
CA GLY A 262 13.03 21.13 -1.58
C GLY A 262 13.29 21.11 -0.07
N ALA A 263 12.81 20.07 0.62
CA ALA A 263 12.92 19.95 2.08
C ALA A 263 14.15 19.14 2.53
N TRP A 264 14.60 18.13 1.78
CA TRP A 264 15.78 17.32 2.10
C TRP A 264 17.00 17.61 1.21
N GLY A 265 16.95 18.68 0.41
CA GLY A 265 18.05 19.18 -0.41
C GLY A 265 18.29 18.38 -1.69
N SER A 266 18.96 19.00 -2.67
CA SER A 266 19.33 18.39 -3.97
C SER A 266 20.54 17.46 -3.91
N THR A 267 21.00 17.06 -2.72
CA THR A 267 22.07 16.07 -2.62
C THR A 267 21.51 14.75 -3.12
N ALA A 268 21.72 14.50 -4.41
CA ALA A 268 21.12 13.41 -5.17
C ALA A 268 21.28 12.11 -4.38
N ASN A 269 20.15 11.48 -4.06
CA ASN A 269 19.97 10.19 -3.36
C ASN A 269 19.49 10.21 -1.90
N ILE A 270 19.27 11.36 -1.25
CA ILE A 270 18.59 11.34 0.07
C ILE A 270 17.12 10.95 -0.14
N ARG A 271 16.77 9.74 0.29
CA ARG A 271 15.40 9.20 0.27
C ARG A 271 14.97 8.96 1.71
N PRO A 272 14.36 9.96 2.38
CA PRO A 272 14.09 9.88 3.80
C PRO A 272 12.94 8.89 4.06
N ALA A 273 13.10 8.02 5.05
CA ALA A 273 12.00 7.18 5.54
C ALA A 273 11.16 8.01 6.51
N LEU A 274 9.98 8.43 6.05
CA LEU A 274 9.10 9.34 6.77
C LEU A 274 7.70 8.74 6.94
N ILE A 275 7.12 9.01 8.11
CA ILE A 275 5.70 8.88 8.39
C ILE A 275 5.20 10.30 8.65
N ALA A 276 4.41 10.82 7.71
CA ALA A 276 3.73 12.10 7.85
C ALA A 276 2.39 11.85 8.56
N ALA A 277 2.36 12.11 9.86
CA ALA A 277 1.13 12.00 10.65
C ALA A 277 0.20 13.19 10.39
N ALA A 278 0.77 14.38 10.26
CA ALA A 278 0.08 15.60 9.84
C ALA A 278 1.14 16.63 9.44
N TRP A 279 1.91 16.36 8.38
CA TRP A 279 3.03 17.22 8.02
C TRP A 279 2.54 18.59 7.57
N ASP A 280 2.86 19.62 8.35
CA ASP A 280 2.49 21.02 8.14
C ASP A 280 3.35 21.95 9.06
N ASP A 281 3.27 23.27 8.89
CA ASP A 281 3.85 24.29 9.78
C ASP A 281 3.07 24.31 11.10
N LEU A 282 3.52 23.50 12.07
CA LEU A 282 2.86 23.24 13.35
C LEU A 282 3.82 23.49 14.50
N GLN A 283 3.25 23.63 15.70
CA GLN A 283 4.01 23.78 16.94
C GLN A 283 3.40 22.92 18.05
N LEU A 284 4.24 22.50 19.00
CA LEU A 284 3.78 22.05 20.31
C LEU A 284 3.81 23.24 21.27
N SER A 285 2.68 23.92 21.34
CA SER A 285 2.51 25.12 22.16
C SER A 285 2.68 24.82 23.65
N VAL A 286 3.67 25.41 24.32
CA VAL A 286 4.02 25.08 25.71
C VAL A 286 4.02 26.28 26.66
N TYR A 287 4.07 27.48 26.10
CA TYR A 287 4.05 28.73 26.86
C TYR A 287 2.68 29.38 26.73
N ASN A 288 2.14 29.92 27.81
CA ASN A 288 0.90 30.66 27.80
C ASN A 288 1.19 32.16 27.96
N GLN A 289 0.91 32.92 26.91
CA GLN A 289 1.24 34.35 26.84
C GLN A 289 0.41 35.20 27.82
N ASP A 290 -0.87 34.85 28.05
CA ASP A 290 -1.76 35.65 28.90
C ASP A 290 -1.34 35.63 30.38
N ILE A 291 -0.86 34.49 30.86
CA ILE A 291 -0.42 34.30 32.25
C ILE A 291 1.10 34.27 32.39
N SER A 292 1.83 34.38 31.28
CA SER A 292 3.29 34.35 31.22
C SER A 292 3.93 33.14 31.92
N ALA A 293 3.38 31.95 31.68
CA ALA A 293 3.82 30.72 32.34
C ALA A 293 3.84 29.52 31.37
N VAL A 294 4.70 28.54 31.67
CA VAL A 294 4.71 27.24 30.98
C VAL A 294 3.57 26.40 31.52
N ASP A 295 2.64 25.99 30.65
CA ASP A 295 1.47 25.15 31.00
C ASP A 295 1.48 23.78 30.29
N ASP A 296 2.47 23.56 29.42
CA ASP A 296 2.63 22.34 28.63
C ASP A 296 1.35 21.96 27.87
N PHE A 297 0.64 22.92 27.27
CA PHE A 297 -0.60 22.64 26.56
C PHE A 297 -0.46 21.58 25.46
N GLY A 298 0.57 21.70 24.63
CA GLY A 298 1.00 20.76 23.60
C GLY A 298 2.11 19.85 24.12
N ARG A 299 2.01 18.55 23.83
CA ARG A 299 2.96 17.55 24.36
C ARG A 299 3.26 16.47 23.32
N ALA A 300 4.41 15.82 23.46
CA ALA A 300 4.72 14.60 22.72
C ALA A 300 5.21 13.51 23.68
N TYR A 301 4.74 12.29 23.44
CA TYR A 301 5.11 11.10 24.20
C TYR A 301 5.48 9.95 23.28
N TYR A 302 6.20 8.99 23.82
CA TYR A 302 6.33 7.68 23.22
C TYR A 302 6.21 6.58 24.28
N LYS A 303 5.80 5.39 23.83
CA LYS A 303 5.65 4.20 24.66
C LYS A 303 6.03 2.98 23.85
N ARG A 304 6.85 2.12 24.44
CA ARG A 304 7.10 0.76 23.94
C ARG A 304 6.17 -0.17 24.72
N SER A 305 5.38 -0.96 24.00
CA SER A 305 4.50 -1.94 24.64
C SER A 305 5.32 -2.89 25.52
N PRO A 306 4.87 -3.23 26.74
CA PRO A 306 5.55 -4.21 27.59
C PRO A 306 5.77 -5.57 26.91
N ALA A 307 4.90 -5.94 25.97
CA ALA A 307 5.04 -7.15 25.16
C ALA A 307 6.11 -7.05 24.04
N ASN A 308 6.73 -5.88 23.88
CA ASN A 308 7.72 -5.57 22.85
C ASN A 308 7.23 -5.86 21.41
N ASP A 309 5.93 -5.65 21.19
CA ASP A 309 5.23 -5.86 19.93
C ASP A 309 4.90 -4.52 19.22
N ARG A 310 4.85 -3.40 19.94
CA ARG A 310 4.45 -2.09 19.39
C ARG A 310 5.27 -0.94 19.96
N LEU A 311 5.49 0.08 19.12
CA LEU A 311 5.92 1.41 19.53
C LEU A 311 4.78 2.38 19.23
N ILE A 312 4.37 3.17 20.22
CA ILE A 312 3.33 4.19 20.10
C ILE A 312 3.98 5.55 20.31
N ILE A 313 3.75 6.49 19.39
CA ILE A 313 4.17 7.89 19.46
C ILE A 313 2.91 8.73 19.51
N TYR A 314 2.77 9.62 20.49
CA TYR A 314 1.55 10.38 20.72
C TYR A 314 1.83 11.86 20.79
N PHE A 315 1.24 12.62 19.87
CA PHE A 315 1.18 14.07 19.91
C PHE A 315 -0.15 14.51 20.50
N VAL A 316 -0.08 15.38 21.51
CA VAL A 316 -1.23 15.95 22.20
C VAL A 316 -1.31 17.43 21.85
N ASN A 317 -2.47 17.87 21.34
CA ASN A 317 -2.73 19.27 21.01
C ASN A 317 -1.68 19.91 20.09
N LEU A 318 -1.42 19.31 18.92
CA LEU A 318 -0.72 20.01 17.84
C LEU A 318 -1.55 21.22 17.41
N THR A 319 -0.89 22.36 17.26
CA THR A 319 -1.50 23.64 16.89
C THR A 319 -0.82 24.23 15.66
N PRO A 320 -1.56 24.92 14.77
CA PRO A 320 -0.97 25.65 13.67
C PRO A 320 -0.16 26.85 14.15
N ILE A 321 0.72 27.32 13.29
CA ILE A 321 1.38 28.62 13.42
C ILE A 321 1.47 29.26 12.02
N ARG A 322 1.57 30.60 11.97
CA ARG A 322 1.73 31.40 10.74
C ARG A 322 0.53 31.26 9.79
N ALA A 323 0.71 31.72 8.56
CA ALA A 323 -0.33 31.81 7.54
C ALA A 323 -0.76 30.42 7.07
N LYS A 324 -2.07 30.21 6.98
CA LYS A 324 -2.73 29.02 6.46
C LYS A 324 -3.86 29.41 5.54
N THR A 325 -4.17 28.52 4.60
CA THR A 325 -5.30 28.68 3.69
C THR A 325 -6.21 27.47 3.79
N ALA A 326 -7.52 27.70 3.87
CA ALA A 326 -8.52 26.64 3.79
C ALA A 326 -9.60 26.98 2.79
N THR A 327 -10.02 25.98 2.01
CA THR A 327 -11.01 26.12 0.94
C THR A 327 -12.00 24.95 0.97
N VAL A 328 -13.30 25.27 1.07
CA VAL A 328 -14.41 24.30 0.98
C VAL A 328 -15.57 24.91 0.20
N GLY A 329 -16.02 24.24 -0.85
CA GLY A 329 -16.89 24.88 -1.84
C GLY A 329 -16.21 26.14 -2.39
N GLY A 330 -16.94 27.06 -3.01
CA GLY A 330 -16.37 28.33 -3.48
C GLY A 330 -15.86 29.28 -2.37
N VAL A 331 -15.77 28.84 -1.11
CA VAL A 331 -15.36 29.65 0.06
C VAL A 331 -13.90 29.37 0.38
N THR A 332 -13.09 30.43 0.49
CA THR A 332 -11.68 30.37 0.87
C THR A 332 -11.38 31.35 1.99
N HIS A 333 -10.68 30.87 3.02
CA HIS A 333 -10.19 31.69 4.14
C HIS A 333 -8.68 31.65 4.21
N ASN A 334 -8.07 32.80 4.48
CA ASN A 334 -6.65 32.94 4.78
C ASN A 334 -6.50 33.46 6.21
N VAL A 335 -5.83 32.70 7.06
CA VAL A 335 -5.72 33.00 8.50
C VAL A 335 -4.27 32.90 8.92
N THR A 336 -3.79 33.88 9.68
CA THR A 336 -2.47 33.84 10.32
C THR A 336 -2.63 33.45 11.79
N PHE A 337 -2.17 32.26 12.14
CA PHE A 337 -2.18 31.74 13.50
C PHE A 337 -0.97 32.26 14.28
N THR A 338 -1.21 32.77 15.48
CA THR A 338 -0.13 33.27 16.36
C THR A 338 0.61 32.10 17.02
N ALA A 339 1.88 32.31 17.33
CA ALA A 339 2.65 31.38 18.17
C ALA A 339 1.95 31.19 19.52
N ASP A 340 2.05 29.98 20.06
CA ASP A 340 1.51 29.62 21.37
C ASP A 340 0.02 29.97 21.61
N ASN A 341 -0.84 29.85 20.58
CA ASN A 341 -2.27 30.15 20.75
C ASN A 341 -3.00 29.11 21.63
N ARG A 342 -4.03 29.55 22.36
CA ARG A 342 -4.93 28.68 23.16
C ARG A 342 -6.37 28.76 22.68
N PRO A 343 -7.23 27.78 23.03
CA PRO A 343 -8.68 27.92 22.90
C PRO A 343 -9.15 29.21 23.59
N GLY A 344 -9.87 30.05 22.86
CA GLY A 344 -10.31 31.36 23.34
C GLY A 344 -9.42 32.52 22.89
N GLN A 345 -8.13 32.30 22.64
CA GLN A 345 -7.18 33.32 22.17
C GLN A 345 -7.07 33.33 20.65
N GLY A 346 -7.54 34.41 20.00
CA GLY A 346 -7.42 34.59 18.56
C GLY A 346 -8.04 33.47 17.73
N GLU A 347 -7.48 33.23 16.55
CA GLU A 347 -7.85 32.09 15.70
C GLU A 347 -7.15 30.84 16.21
N HIS A 348 -7.90 29.74 16.36
CA HIS A 348 -7.38 28.53 16.98
C HIS A 348 -8.05 27.26 16.47
N TYR A 349 -7.20 26.29 16.12
CA TYR A 349 -7.59 24.90 16.04
C TYR A 349 -6.46 24.01 16.58
N ARG A 350 -6.80 22.79 16.97
CA ARG A 350 -5.84 21.79 17.43
C ARG A 350 -6.33 20.37 17.16
N PHE A 351 -5.41 19.42 17.19
CA PHE A 351 -5.73 18.01 17.13
C PHE A 351 -4.66 17.19 17.85
N SER A 352 -5.03 15.97 18.24
CA SER A 352 -4.11 14.99 18.81
C SER A 352 -4.04 13.77 17.89
N VAL A 353 -2.84 13.20 17.75
CA VAL A 353 -2.59 12.08 16.83
C VAL A 353 -1.62 11.08 17.43
N GLN A 354 -1.96 9.80 17.33
CA GLN A 354 -1.10 8.66 17.65
C GLN A 354 -0.58 7.99 16.39
N VAL A 355 0.68 7.59 16.43
CA VAL A 355 1.30 6.74 15.42
C VAL A 355 1.79 5.47 16.09
N THR A 356 1.28 4.32 15.64
CA THR A 356 1.65 3.01 16.14
C THR A 356 2.45 2.25 15.08
N LEU A 357 3.66 1.83 15.43
CA LEU A 357 4.45 0.87 14.65
C LEU A 357 4.23 -0.52 15.23
N ASN A 358 3.74 -1.44 14.40
CA ASN A 358 3.51 -2.82 14.82
C ASN A 358 4.66 -3.72 14.33
N ARG A 359 5.28 -4.45 15.27
CA ARG A 359 6.38 -5.38 14.99
C ARG A 359 5.91 -6.61 14.22
N SER A 360 4.69 -7.10 14.46
CA SER A 360 4.25 -8.40 13.93
C SER A 360 4.09 -8.39 12.41
N ASP A 361 3.62 -7.27 11.87
CA ASP A 361 3.26 -7.14 10.45
C ASP A 361 3.88 -5.91 9.78
N SER A 362 4.73 -5.18 10.50
CA SER A 362 5.39 -3.96 10.01
C SER A 362 4.41 -2.86 9.55
N SER A 363 3.19 -2.86 10.08
CA SER A 363 2.20 -1.83 9.79
C SER A 363 2.47 -0.53 10.56
N VAL A 364 2.06 0.58 9.94
CA VAL A 364 2.02 1.92 10.53
C VAL A 364 0.57 2.32 10.65
N VAL A 365 0.07 2.56 11.86
CA VAL A 365 -1.30 3.06 12.08
C VAL A 365 -1.22 4.51 12.55
N ILE A 366 -1.85 5.42 11.81
CA ILE A 366 -2.04 6.82 12.20
C ILE A 366 -3.47 6.96 12.69
N GLN A 367 -3.65 7.40 13.93
CA GLN A 367 -4.96 7.53 14.55
C GLN A 367 -5.15 8.91 15.17
N TYR A 368 -6.22 9.59 14.77
CA TYR A 368 -6.62 10.85 15.36
C TYR A 368 -7.54 10.62 16.55
N GLU A 369 -7.36 11.41 17.60
CA GLU A 369 -8.26 11.36 18.76
C GLU A 369 -9.50 12.23 18.46
N LYS A 370 -9.30 13.56 18.46
CA LYS A 370 -10.33 14.56 18.18
C LYS A 370 -9.73 15.80 17.57
N PHE A 371 -10.54 16.50 16.80
CA PHE A 371 -10.27 17.79 16.21
C PHE A 371 -11.06 18.87 16.96
N PHE A 372 -10.39 19.93 17.39
CA PHE A 372 -11.02 21.02 18.15
C PHE A 372 -10.75 22.38 17.53
N GLY A 373 -11.74 23.27 17.61
CA GLY A 373 -11.62 24.66 17.19
C GLY A 373 -12.14 24.93 15.78
N ILE A 374 -12.24 26.22 15.47
CA ILE A 374 -12.73 26.77 14.21
C ILE A 374 -11.92 28.02 13.86
N ALA A 375 -11.78 28.30 12.57
CA ALA A 375 -11.23 29.56 12.09
C ALA A 375 -11.77 29.90 10.68
N PRO A 376 -11.89 31.19 10.31
CA PRO A 376 -11.81 32.35 11.21
C PRO A 376 -13.08 32.47 12.06
N ARG A 377 -12.97 32.75 13.36
CA ARG A 377 -14.07 32.71 14.34
C ARG A 377 -15.25 33.62 13.98
N ASN A 378 -14.97 34.76 13.34
CA ASN A 378 -15.95 35.79 13.02
C ASN A 378 -16.53 35.67 11.59
N ALA A 379 -16.17 34.64 10.82
CA ALA A 379 -16.79 34.42 9.51
C ALA A 379 -18.23 33.94 9.63
N LEU A 380 -19.05 34.27 8.62
CA LEU A 380 -20.41 33.74 8.48
C LEU A 380 -20.41 32.20 8.37
N GLN A 381 -19.35 31.65 7.77
CA GLN A 381 -19.13 30.22 7.58
C GLN A 381 -17.67 29.89 7.97
N PRO A 382 -17.38 29.74 9.28
CA PRO A 382 -16.06 29.36 9.74
C PRO A 382 -15.77 27.91 9.37
N HIS A 383 -14.50 27.57 9.14
CA HIS A 383 -14.08 26.20 8.88
C HIS A 383 -13.64 25.51 10.16
N ALA A 384 -14.06 24.25 10.32
CA ALA A 384 -13.65 23.39 11.43
C ALA A 384 -12.18 22.95 11.28
N ALA A 385 -11.56 22.55 12.39
CA ALA A 385 -10.21 22.02 12.45
C ALA A 385 -9.92 20.91 11.41
N THR A 386 -10.89 20.02 11.15
CA THR A 386 -10.79 18.95 10.16
C THR A 386 -10.57 19.47 8.72
N VAL A 387 -11.22 20.59 8.38
CA VAL A 387 -11.05 21.27 7.09
C VAL A 387 -9.66 21.90 6.99
N TRP A 388 -9.23 22.59 8.06
CA TRP A 388 -7.91 23.21 8.08
C TRP A 388 -6.80 22.19 7.93
N MET A 389 -6.90 21.07 8.65
CA MET A 389 -5.95 19.97 8.55
C MET A 389 -5.94 19.38 7.12
N ARG A 390 -7.10 19.15 6.51
CA ARG A 390 -7.19 18.71 5.12
C ARG A 390 -6.50 19.67 4.14
N CYS A 391 -6.67 20.97 4.27
CA CYS A 391 -6.12 21.91 3.30
C CYS A 391 -4.61 22.12 3.45
N ASN A 392 -4.06 21.92 4.65
CA ASN A 392 -2.69 22.35 4.97
C ASN A 392 -1.75 21.18 5.31
N SER A 393 -2.24 19.97 5.59
CA SER A 393 -1.39 18.86 6.02
C SER A 393 -1.18 17.80 4.93
N THR A 394 -0.03 17.12 4.99
CA THR A 394 0.21 15.86 4.27
C THR A 394 0.17 14.69 5.24
N VAL A 395 -0.51 13.61 4.85
CA VAL A 395 -0.64 12.36 5.62
C VAL A 395 -0.27 11.18 4.75
N GLY A 396 0.71 10.40 5.21
CA GLY A 396 1.20 9.26 4.44
C GLY A 396 2.52 8.73 4.95
N VAL A 397 3.09 7.83 4.15
CA VAL A 397 4.38 7.18 4.41
C VAL A 397 5.24 7.25 3.16
N THR A 398 6.55 7.42 3.31
CA THR A 398 7.51 7.41 2.20
C THR A 398 8.85 6.88 2.65
N GLY A 399 9.62 6.28 1.75
CA GLY A 399 11.00 5.92 2.04
C GLY A 399 11.68 5.12 0.95
N PRO A 400 12.95 4.76 1.20
CA PRO A 400 13.73 3.99 0.25
C PRO A 400 13.26 2.54 0.22
N ALA A 401 13.13 2.01 -0.97
CA ALA A 401 12.91 0.59 -1.22
C ALA A 401 14.13 -0.01 -1.93
N ARG A 402 14.46 -1.26 -1.57
CA ARG A 402 15.67 -1.97 -2.01
C ARG A 402 15.40 -2.97 -3.12
N ARG A 403 16.44 -3.22 -3.93
CA ARG A 403 16.49 -4.24 -4.99
C ARG A 403 17.44 -5.37 -4.60
N LEU A 404 17.13 -6.61 -4.98
CA LEU A 404 18.05 -7.75 -4.88
C LEU A 404 19.05 -7.81 -6.04
N ARG A 405 20.21 -8.44 -5.80
CA ARG A 405 21.06 -8.96 -6.88
C ARG A 405 20.63 -10.35 -7.29
N THR A 406 20.67 -10.61 -8.59
CA THR A 406 21.14 -11.90 -9.10
C THR A 406 22.67 -11.81 -9.23
N SER A 407 23.41 -12.74 -8.63
CA SER A 407 24.87 -12.76 -8.50
C SER A 407 25.64 -12.33 -9.78
N VAL A 408 26.33 -11.19 -9.74
CA VAL A 408 27.33 -10.77 -10.75
C VAL A 408 28.54 -10.18 -9.99
N PRO A 409 29.75 -10.00 -10.55
CA PRO A 409 30.85 -9.27 -9.88
C PRO A 409 30.58 -7.77 -9.75
N SER A 410 31.12 -7.12 -8.72
CA SER A 410 30.88 -5.69 -8.39
C SER A 410 30.94 -4.76 -9.62
N GLY A 411 29.94 -3.90 -9.78
CA GLY A 411 29.89 -2.85 -10.81
C GLY A 411 29.03 -3.15 -12.06
N ALA A 412 28.41 -4.33 -12.16
CA ALA A 412 27.50 -4.65 -13.26
C ALA A 412 26.03 -4.25 -12.97
N GLU A 413 25.37 -3.67 -13.97
CA GLU A 413 23.93 -3.37 -13.99
C GLU A 413 23.08 -4.64 -13.75
N TRP A 414 21.83 -4.45 -13.27
CA TRP A 414 20.88 -5.55 -13.07
C TRP A 414 20.64 -6.31 -14.39
N GLN A 415 21.15 -7.54 -14.48
CA GLN A 415 21.08 -8.41 -15.66
C GLN A 415 19.70 -9.03 -15.89
N GLY A 416 18.77 -8.76 -14.98
CA GLY A 416 17.40 -9.23 -15.10
C GLY A 416 16.97 -10.31 -14.14
N PHE A 417 15.69 -10.69 -14.27
CA PHE A 417 15.18 -11.89 -13.61
C PHE A 417 15.96 -13.11 -14.13
N PRO A 418 16.43 -13.98 -13.22
CA PRO A 418 17.26 -15.09 -13.64
C PRO A 418 16.45 -16.03 -14.55
N SER A 419 17.10 -16.62 -15.54
CA SER A 419 16.48 -17.62 -16.43
C SER A 419 16.20 -18.94 -15.71
N ALA A 420 16.86 -19.15 -14.56
CA ALA A 420 16.70 -20.29 -13.66
C ALA A 420 16.52 -19.81 -12.20
N MET A 421 15.96 -20.64 -11.34
CA MET A 421 15.86 -20.36 -9.90
C MET A 421 17.25 -20.11 -9.29
N PRO A 422 17.52 -18.94 -8.69
CA PRO A 422 18.79 -18.70 -8.02
C PRO A 422 18.88 -19.57 -6.76
N VAL A 423 20.04 -20.19 -6.54
CA VAL A 423 20.32 -21.02 -5.36
C VAL A 423 20.28 -20.17 -4.08
N TYR A 424 20.76 -18.93 -4.17
CA TYR A 424 20.74 -17.92 -3.12
C TYR A 424 20.30 -16.57 -3.68
N THR A 425 19.41 -15.88 -2.97
CA THR A 425 19.06 -14.48 -3.21
C THR A 425 19.75 -13.63 -2.14
N THR A 426 20.73 -12.82 -2.56
CA THR A 426 21.47 -11.92 -1.68
C THR A 426 21.06 -10.48 -1.95
N LEU A 427 20.77 -9.73 -0.89
CA LEU A 427 20.55 -8.28 -0.98
C LEU A 427 21.80 -7.60 -1.56
N ASP A 428 21.64 -6.77 -2.60
CA ASP A 428 22.73 -5.96 -3.14
C ASP A 428 22.68 -4.57 -2.55
N PHE A 429 23.66 -4.28 -1.69
CA PHE A 429 23.73 -3.05 -0.92
C PHE A 429 24.28 -1.87 -1.72
N GLN A 430 24.74 -2.10 -2.96
CA GLN A 430 25.29 -1.07 -3.85
C GLN A 430 24.30 -0.65 -4.96
N GLN A 431 23.15 -1.31 -5.09
CA GLN A 431 22.15 -0.96 -6.10
C GLN A 431 21.40 0.33 -5.73
N VAL A 432 21.02 1.08 -6.77
CA VAL A 432 20.25 2.32 -6.64
C VAL A 432 18.91 2.02 -5.97
N LYS A 433 18.67 2.66 -4.82
CA LYS A 433 17.39 2.66 -4.12
C LYS A 433 16.39 3.50 -4.90
N TYR A 434 15.11 3.21 -4.74
CA TYR A 434 14.04 4.02 -5.31
C TYR A 434 13.05 4.43 -4.21
N THR A 435 12.33 5.53 -4.43
CA THR A 435 11.36 6.03 -3.45
C THR A 435 10.02 5.32 -3.63
N GLN A 436 9.47 4.77 -2.55
CA GLN A 436 8.07 4.35 -2.46
C GLN A 436 7.34 5.29 -1.53
N TYR A 437 6.18 5.78 -1.94
CA TYR A 437 5.37 6.68 -1.12
C TYR A 437 3.89 6.37 -1.24
N THR A 438 3.15 6.38 -0.14
CA THR A 438 1.69 6.23 -0.10
C THR A 438 1.12 7.38 0.69
N GLU A 439 0.11 8.06 0.15
CA GLU A 439 -0.50 9.23 0.77
C GLU A 439 -2.00 9.04 0.86
N TYR A 440 -2.54 9.31 2.04
CA TYR A 440 -3.98 9.41 2.28
C TYR A 440 -4.48 10.81 1.88
N LEU A 441 -3.72 11.83 2.30
CA LEU A 441 -4.01 13.26 2.15
C LEU A 441 -2.71 13.99 1.80
N PHE A 442 -2.78 15.02 0.96
CA PHE A 442 -1.67 15.91 0.64
C PHE A 442 -2.21 17.31 0.28
N ASN A 443 -1.33 18.32 0.25
CA ASN A 443 -1.72 19.72 0.07
C ASN A 443 -2.60 19.95 -1.18
N VAL A 444 -3.78 20.57 -0.99
CA VAL A 444 -4.76 20.88 -2.03
C VAL A 444 -4.19 21.72 -3.19
N ALA A 445 -3.18 22.54 -2.94
CA ALA A 445 -2.55 23.38 -3.98
C ALA A 445 -1.77 22.55 -5.02
N THR A 446 -1.38 21.31 -4.70
CA THR A 446 -0.63 20.43 -5.60
C THR A 446 -1.53 19.56 -6.50
N ASP A 447 -2.79 19.34 -6.12
CA ASP A 447 -3.83 18.72 -6.97
C ASP A 447 -5.18 19.41 -6.70
N PRO A 448 -5.39 20.61 -7.28
CA PRO A 448 -6.62 21.36 -7.08
C PRO A 448 -7.86 20.68 -7.71
N THR A 449 -7.66 19.68 -8.58
CA THR A 449 -8.74 18.94 -9.26
C THR A 449 -9.34 17.87 -8.35
N ASN A 450 -8.51 17.14 -7.61
CA ASN A 450 -8.97 16.11 -6.67
C ASN A 450 -9.02 16.61 -5.21
N GLY A 451 -8.69 17.88 -4.98
CA GLY A 451 -8.82 18.52 -3.67
C GLY A 451 -7.84 17.98 -2.62
N GLY A 452 -6.67 17.46 -3.03
CA GLY A 452 -5.63 16.97 -2.12
C GLY A 452 -5.90 15.61 -1.46
N VAL A 453 -6.92 14.85 -1.89
CA VAL A 453 -7.25 13.52 -1.33
C VAL A 453 -7.05 12.46 -2.41
N ARG A 454 -6.40 11.33 -2.08
CA ARG A 454 -6.11 10.29 -3.09
C ARG A 454 -7.26 9.33 -3.33
N ALA A 455 -7.90 8.87 -2.27
CA ALA A 455 -9.16 8.12 -2.31
C ALA A 455 -9.72 8.00 -0.90
N THR A 456 -10.95 8.42 -0.69
CA THR A 456 -11.77 8.10 0.49
C THR A 456 -12.93 7.22 0.04
N SER A 457 -13.41 6.34 0.91
CA SER A 457 -14.52 5.43 0.59
C SER A 457 -15.76 6.21 0.13
N LYS A 458 -16.26 5.94 -1.09
CA LYS A 458 -17.47 6.61 -1.60
C LYS A 458 -18.78 6.22 -0.90
N ARG A 459 -18.78 5.20 -0.03
CA ARG A 459 -20.02 4.63 0.51
C ARG A 459 -20.47 5.18 1.87
N ASN A 460 -19.58 5.74 2.69
CA ASN A 460 -19.96 6.21 4.04
C ASN A 460 -19.37 7.57 4.47
N ASP A 461 -18.53 8.23 3.65
CA ASP A 461 -17.88 9.48 4.06
C ASP A 461 -18.52 10.72 3.42
N GLY A 462 -18.56 11.82 4.19
CA GLY A 462 -18.62 13.19 3.67
C GLY A 462 -17.38 13.61 2.84
N ASN A 463 -16.64 12.62 2.36
CA ASN A 463 -15.74 12.52 1.20
C ASN A 463 -14.64 13.56 0.98
N THR A 464 -14.31 14.40 1.98
CA THR A 464 -13.24 15.40 1.78
C THR A 464 -12.40 15.72 3.00
N THR A 465 -12.77 15.39 4.24
CA THR A 465 -12.01 15.79 5.43
C THR A 465 -11.82 14.66 6.43
N PRO A 466 -10.69 14.60 7.17
CA PRO A 466 -10.56 13.74 8.35
C PRO A 466 -11.64 14.00 9.39
N LYS A 467 -11.80 13.08 10.34
CA LYS A 467 -12.80 13.17 11.42
C LYS A 467 -12.25 12.65 12.74
N ASP A 468 -12.95 12.95 13.82
CA ASP A 468 -12.65 12.42 15.15
C ASP A 468 -12.60 10.89 15.11
N PHE A 469 -11.63 10.32 15.83
CA PHE A 469 -11.39 8.87 15.91
C PHE A 469 -11.07 8.17 14.58
N LEU A 470 -10.75 8.90 13.52
CA LEU A 470 -10.27 8.31 12.27
C LEU A 470 -8.94 7.58 12.51
N ALA A 471 -8.88 6.30 12.12
CA ALA A 471 -7.66 5.52 12.10
C ALA A 471 -7.33 5.09 10.67
N ILE A 472 -6.05 5.16 10.29
CA ILE A 472 -5.55 4.85 8.96
C ILE A 472 -4.38 3.89 9.12
N ARG A 473 -4.49 2.69 8.56
CA ARG A 473 -3.44 1.67 8.57
C ARG A 473 -2.73 1.65 7.23
N PHE A 474 -1.43 1.94 7.25
CA PHE A 474 -0.51 1.69 6.15
C PHE A 474 0.16 0.32 6.37
N LYS A 475 -0.06 -0.62 5.47
CA LYS A 475 0.57 -1.94 5.51
C LYS A 475 1.03 -2.36 4.11
N GLN A 476 2.17 -3.05 4.03
CA GLN A 476 2.55 -3.79 2.83
C GLN A 476 1.82 -5.13 2.88
N TRP A 477 1.05 -5.44 1.84
CA TRP A 477 0.37 -6.72 1.73
C TRP A 477 1.11 -7.56 0.72
N LYS A 478 1.49 -8.76 1.13
CA LYS A 478 2.14 -9.70 0.25
C LYS A 478 1.18 -10.05 -0.88
N ASN A 479 1.58 -9.77 -2.11
CA ASN A 479 0.78 -10.01 -3.31
C ASN A 479 1.54 -10.94 -4.25
N MET A 480 0.95 -12.09 -4.58
CA MET A 480 1.64 -13.13 -5.34
C MET A 480 0.96 -13.51 -6.64
N LEU A 481 -0.36 -13.50 -6.69
CA LEU A 481 -1.11 -13.86 -7.89
C LEU A 481 -2.20 -12.84 -8.17
N ARG A 482 -2.50 -12.68 -9.46
CA ARG A 482 -3.69 -11.95 -9.89
C ARG A 482 -4.52 -12.78 -10.83
N VAL A 483 -5.82 -12.84 -10.63
CA VAL A 483 -6.74 -13.25 -11.70
C VAL A 483 -7.04 -12.02 -12.56
N ILE A 484 -6.61 -12.06 -13.82
CA ILE A 484 -6.70 -10.94 -14.77
C ILE A 484 -8.09 -10.92 -15.41
N GLN A 485 -8.52 -12.08 -15.90
CA GLN A 485 -9.78 -12.16 -16.61
C GLN A 485 -10.39 -13.54 -16.51
N VAL A 486 -11.72 -13.56 -16.63
CA VAL A 486 -12.55 -14.75 -16.67
C VAL A 486 -13.46 -14.63 -17.87
N TYR A 487 -13.49 -15.67 -18.68
CA TYR A 487 -14.28 -15.72 -19.89
C TYR A 487 -14.71 -17.16 -20.17
N TYR A 488 -15.64 -17.34 -21.11
CA TYR A 488 -16.18 -18.65 -21.43
C TYR A 488 -15.82 -19.08 -22.84
N ARG A 489 -15.76 -20.38 -23.04
CA ARG A 489 -15.88 -20.97 -24.38
C ARG A 489 -17.20 -21.72 -24.50
N THR A 490 -17.78 -21.71 -25.68
CA THR A 490 -19.05 -22.39 -25.99
C THR A 490 -18.93 -23.15 -27.31
N HIS A 491 -19.95 -23.96 -27.60
CA HIS A 491 -20.06 -24.64 -28.87
C HIS A 491 -20.42 -23.65 -29.99
N PRO A 492 -20.01 -23.94 -31.25
CA PRO A 492 -20.56 -23.26 -32.41
C PRO A 492 -22.09 -23.41 -32.47
N LEU A 493 -22.77 -22.32 -32.81
CA LEU A 493 -24.23 -22.30 -32.99
C LEU A 493 -24.69 -22.98 -34.28
N ASP A 494 -23.79 -23.19 -35.23
CA ASP A 494 -24.09 -23.95 -36.46
C ASP A 494 -24.36 -25.41 -36.11
N ASN A 495 -25.56 -25.89 -36.47
CA ASN A 495 -26.01 -27.26 -36.24
C ASN A 495 -25.08 -28.32 -36.86
N ASN A 496 -24.33 -27.98 -37.90
CA ASN A 496 -23.44 -28.91 -38.59
C ASN A 496 -21.98 -28.86 -38.10
N ALA A 497 -21.63 -27.89 -37.26
CA ALA A 497 -20.27 -27.76 -36.75
C ALA A 497 -19.98 -28.76 -35.60
N PRO A 498 -18.73 -29.21 -35.42
CA PRO A 498 -18.34 -30.03 -34.28
C PRO A 498 -18.74 -29.41 -32.93
N LEU A 499 -19.04 -30.24 -31.94
CA LEU A 499 -19.35 -29.82 -30.56
C LEU A 499 -18.08 -29.49 -29.77
N ASP A 500 -17.10 -28.86 -30.39
CA ASP A 500 -15.89 -28.40 -29.71
C ASP A 500 -16.17 -27.05 -29.01
N PHE A 501 -15.59 -26.82 -27.85
CA PHE A 501 -15.61 -25.52 -27.17
C PHE A 501 -14.67 -24.52 -27.87
N SER A 502 -15.04 -24.09 -29.07
CA SER A 502 -14.19 -23.29 -29.97
C SER A 502 -14.57 -21.81 -30.04
N VAL A 503 -15.81 -21.45 -29.69
CA VAL A 503 -16.27 -20.06 -29.69
C VAL A 503 -15.89 -19.40 -28.38
N ILE A 504 -15.21 -18.25 -28.43
CA ILE A 504 -14.82 -17.49 -27.24
C ILE A 504 -15.87 -16.42 -26.96
N ILE A 505 -16.44 -16.44 -25.76
CA ILE A 505 -17.24 -15.35 -25.22
C ILE A 505 -16.31 -14.49 -24.36
N PRO A 506 -15.88 -13.31 -24.83
CA PRO A 506 -14.90 -12.48 -24.12
C PRO A 506 -15.47 -11.95 -22.80
N THR A 507 -14.59 -11.57 -21.87
CA THR A 507 -14.94 -11.08 -20.52
C THR A 507 -16.01 -9.99 -20.52
N ALA A 508 -15.96 -9.05 -21.48
CA ALA A 508 -16.94 -7.98 -21.62
C ALA A 508 -18.37 -8.44 -21.94
N GLN A 509 -18.52 -9.65 -22.48
CA GLN A 509 -19.80 -10.30 -22.81
C GLN A 509 -20.12 -11.48 -21.89
N ALA A 510 -19.16 -11.91 -21.07
CA ALA A 510 -19.30 -13.06 -20.20
C ALA A 510 -20.13 -12.76 -18.95
N ASN A 511 -20.17 -11.49 -18.50
CA ASN A 511 -21.02 -11.10 -17.40
C ASN A 511 -22.49 -11.09 -17.83
N ASN A 512 -23.36 -11.68 -17.00
CA ASN A 512 -24.77 -11.93 -17.29
C ASN A 512 -24.99 -12.80 -18.55
N TYR A 513 -23.99 -13.61 -18.96
CA TYR A 513 -24.17 -14.53 -20.08
C TYR A 513 -25.28 -15.54 -19.77
N GLU A 514 -26.01 -15.95 -20.80
CA GLU A 514 -27.18 -16.81 -20.68
C GLU A 514 -26.93 -18.17 -21.30
N ILE A 515 -27.29 -19.24 -20.59
CA ILE A 515 -27.22 -20.63 -21.07
C ILE A 515 -28.54 -21.35 -20.90
N LEU A 516 -28.84 -22.29 -21.79
CA LEU A 516 -30.07 -23.09 -21.76
C LEU A 516 -29.79 -24.50 -21.24
N ALA A 517 -30.16 -24.77 -20.00
CA ALA A 517 -29.93 -26.05 -19.32
C ALA A 517 -30.50 -27.24 -20.10
N GLY A 518 -29.67 -28.27 -20.26
CA GLY A 518 -30.00 -29.49 -21.00
C GLY A 518 -29.96 -29.36 -22.53
N GLU A 519 -29.61 -28.20 -23.08
CA GLU A 519 -29.43 -28.03 -24.54
C GLU A 519 -27.95 -28.19 -24.92
N THR A 520 -27.68 -28.94 -25.99
CA THR A 520 -26.32 -29.39 -26.34
C THR A 520 -25.38 -28.26 -26.77
N ARG A 521 -25.86 -27.24 -27.48
CA ARG A 521 -25.02 -26.14 -28.04
C ARG A 521 -25.07 -24.87 -27.19
N LEU A 522 -26.23 -24.56 -26.63
CA LEU A 522 -26.53 -23.36 -25.85
C LEU A 522 -26.42 -23.60 -24.33
N GLY A 523 -26.37 -24.86 -23.89
CA GLY A 523 -26.42 -25.20 -22.47
C GLY A 523 -25.07 -25.32 -21.79
N ALA A 524 -23.98 -25.43 -22.54
CA ALA A 524 -22.67 -25.70 -21.95
C ALA A 524 -21.73 -24.51 -22.05
N ILE A 525 -20.99 -24.26 -20.97
CA ILE A 525 -19.83 -23.36 -20.98
C ILE A 525 -18.59 -24.14 -20.55
N GLN A 526 -17.46 -23.83 -21.18
CA GLN A 526 -16.16 -24.21 -20.69
C GLN A 526 -15.50 -22.98 -20.05
N PRO A 527 -15.35 -22.95 -18.71
CA PRO A 527 -14.77 -21.80 -18.04
C PRO A 527 -13.28 -21.68 -18.36
N VAL A 528 -12.82 -20.44 -18.54
CA VAL A 528 -11.41 -20.11 -18.72
C VAL A 528 -11.03 -18.93 -17.84
N ALA A 529 -9.91 -19.05 -17.14
CA ALA A 529 -9.32 -17.97 -16.37
C ALA A 529 -7.92 -17.66 -16.88
N ILE A 530 -7.52 -16.40 -16.79
CA ILE A 530 -6.12 -15.98 -16.94
C ILE A 530 -5.62 -15.49 -15.59
N VAL A 531 -4.54 -16.09 -15.14
CA VAL A 531 -3.87 -15.76 -13.89
C VAL A 531 -2.48 -15.26 -14.20
N GLN A 532 -2.04 -14.23 -13.50
CA GLN A 532 -0.71 -13.65 -13.58
C GLN A 532 0.08 -13.98 -12.33
N ASN A 533 1.36 -14.31 -12.50
CA ASN A 533 2.30 -14.41 -11.41
C ASN A 533 2.85 -13.02 -11.05
N LEU A 534 2.70 -12.56 -9.81
CA LEU A 534 3.21 -11.28 -9.31
C LEU A 534 4.44 -11.43 -8.40
N THR A 535 4.92 -12.66 -8.20
CA THR A 535 6.16 -12.91 -7.45
C THR A 535 7.33 -12.12 -8.02
N ASN A 536 8.20 -11.65 -7.13
CA ASN A 536 9.33 -10.81 -7.49
C ASN A 536 10.42 -10.86 -6.42
N ASP A 537 11.62 -10.43 -6.82
CA ASP A 537 12.80 -10.37 -5.95
C ASP A 537 12.98 -8.95 -5.36
N VAL A 538 11.91 -8.19 -5.17
CA VAL A 538 12.02 -6.83 -4.62
C VAL A 538 12.06 -6.90 -3.09
N GLN A 539 12.71 -5.95 -2.43
CA GLN A 539 12.89 -5.86 -0.97
C GLN A 539 13.76 -6.95 -0.31
N GLY A 540 13.98 -8.08 -0.99
CA GLY A 540 14.80 -9.21 -0.52
C GLY A 540 14.18 -10.05 0.59
N PRO A 541 14.86 -11.10 1.10
CA PRO A 541 14.28 -12.08 2.02
C PRO A 541 13.61 -11.54 3.29
N GLN A 542 13.90 -10.30 3.67
CA GLN A 542 13.33 -9.63 4.84
C GLN A 542 12.16 -8.70 4.49
N GLY A 543 11.82 -8.53 3.21
CA GLY A 543 10.73 -7.71 2.73
C GLY A 543 9.40 -8.46 2.66
N VAL A 544 8.30 -7.75 2.89
CA VAL A 544 6.95 -8.35 2.89
C VAL A 544 6.55 -8.83 1.49
N ASN A 545 6.91 -8.08 0.45
CA ASN A 545 6.58 -8.42 -0.94
C ASN A 545 7.57 -9.41 -1.59
N TYR A 546 8.58 -9.86 -0.85
CA TYR A 546 9.54 -10.82 -1.37
C TYR A 546 8.96 -12.22 -1.38
N VAL A 547 9.03 -12.85 -2.55
CA VAL A 547 8.69 -14.26 -2.72
C VAL A 547 9.73 -14.89 -3.60
N LYS A 548 10.32 -15.99 -3.13
CA LYS A 548 11.19 -16.79 -3.97
C LYS A 548 10.41 -17.23 -5.21
N GLN A 549 10.99 -16.98 -6.39
CA GLN A 549 10.34 -17.22 -7.68
C GLN A 549 10.02 -18.70 -7.91
N GLY A 550 9.35 -19.01 -9.02
CA GLY A 550 9.03 -20.38 -9.42
C GLY A 550 8.07 -21.08 -8.47
N ILE A 551 7.04 -20.36 -8.07
CA ILE A 551 5.93 -20.87 -7.28
C ILE A 551 5.04 -21.79 -8.12
N ASN A 552 4.47 -22.79 -7.46
CA ASN A 552 3.30 -23.49 -7.98
C ASN A 552 2.06 -22.76 -7.47
N PHE A 553 0.92 -22.98 -8.11
CA PHE A 553 -0.33 -22.44 -7.58
C PHE A 553 -1.52 -23.28 -8.02
N LYS A 554 -2.66 -23.09 -7.36
CA LYS A 554 -3.94 -23.65 -7.80
C LYS A 554 -4.85 -22.53 -8.24
N VAL A 555 -5.60 -22.78 -9.30
CA VAL A 555 -6.70 -21.89 -9.71
C VAL A 555 -7.98 -22.67 -9.52
N ARG A 556 -8.89 -22.14 -8.70
CA ARG A 556 -10.21 -22.70 -8.44
C ARG A 556 -11.26 -21.89 -9.19
N PHE A 557 -12.16 -22.57 -9.86
CA PHE A 557 -13.37 -22.02 -10.45
C PHE A 557 -14.58 -22.58 -9.72
N ARG A 558 -15.46 -21.70 -9.23
CA ARG A 558 -16.66 -22.05 -8.47
C ARG A 558 -17.88 -21.37 -9.08
N ILE A 559 -19.01 -22.06 -9.12
CA ILE A 559 -20.32 -21.51 -9.48
C ILE A 559 -21.25 -21.74 -8.30
N GLN A 560 -21.88 -20.67 -7.83
CA GLN A 560 -22.84 -20.68 -6.75
C GLN A 560 -24.16 -20.09 -7.22
N ASN A 561 -25.27 -20.67 -6.78
CA ASN A 561 -26.58 -20.08 -6.97
C ASN A 561 -26.80 -18.94 -5.97
N GLU A 562 -27.10 -17.73 -6.44
CA GLU A 562 -27.26 -16.56 -5.56
C GLU A 562 -28.55 -16.62 -4.72
N ALA A 563 -29.57 -17.37 -5.16
CA ALA A 563 -30.84 -17.52 -4.43
C ALA A 563 -30.80 -18.60 -3.35
N THR A 564 -30.08 -19.72 -3.58
CA THR A 564 -30.02 -20.83 -2.61
C THR A 564 -28.72 -20.88 -1.82
N GLY A 565 -27.69 -20.14 -2.24
CA GLY A 565 -26.36 -20.17 -1.63
C GLY A 565 -25.54 -21.43 -1.92
N LYS A 566 -26.10 -22.41 -2.64
CA LYS A 566 -25.44 -23.69 -2.91
C LYS A 566 -24.41 -23.61 -4.03
N ILE A 567 -23.33 -24.37 -3.87
CA ILE A 567 -22.28 -24.54 -4.86
C ILE A 567 -22.68 -25.64 -5.83
N VAL A 568 -22.77 -25.30 -7.12
CA VAL A 568 -23.16 -26.26 -8.18
C VAL A 568 -22.00 -26.71 -9.06
N TYR A 569 -20.89 -25.99 -9.01
CA TYR A 569 -19.64 -26.35 -9.69
C TYR A 569 -18.47 -25.89 -8.83
N ASN A 570 -17.47 -26.76 -8.66
CA ASN A 570 -16.26 -26.43 -7.91
C ASN A 570 -15.09 -27.28 -8.41
N THR A 571 -14.25 -26.69 -9.25
CA THR A 571 -13.10 -27.39 -9.83
C THR A 571 -11.84 -26.58 -9.59
N SER A 572 -10.76 -27.26 -9.24
CA SER A 572 -9.43 -26.64 -9.11
C SER A 572 -8.43 -27.31 -10.03
N LYS A 573 -7.60 -26.52 -10.70
CA LYS A 573 -6.44 -27.01 -11.47
C LYS A 573 -5.14 -26.52 -10.85
N ALA A 574 -4.17 -27.42 -10.76
CA ALA A 574 -2.82 -27.08 -10.32
C ALA A 574 -2.00 -26.59 -11.51
N VAL A 575 -1.35 -25.44 -11.35
CA VAL A 575 -0.35 -24.90 -12.25
C VAL A 575 1.02 -25.30 -11.72
N THR A 576 1.67 -26.18 -12.47
CA THR A 576 3.00 -26.74 -12.18
C THR A 576 3.78 -26.85 -13.48
N ASP A 577 5.10 -27.04 -13.41
CA ASP A 577 5.92 -27.32 -14.59
C ASP A 577 5.39 -28.54 -15.38
N ALA A 578 4.96 -29.61 -14.69
CA ALA A 578 4.37 -30.78 -15.34
C ALA A 578 3.08 -30.44 -16.10
N ALA A 579 2.22 -29.58 -15.54
CA ALA A 579 1.00 -29.13 -16.21
C ALA A 579 1.30 -28.28 -17.46
N LEU A 580 2.39 -27.49 -17.44
CA LEU A 580 2.80 -26.66 -18.58
C LEU A 580 3.43 -27.48 -19.72
N ARG A 581 4.03 -28.65 -19.41
CA ARG A 581 4.59 -29.57 -20.42
C ARG A 581 3.51 -30.25 -21.26
N ASP A 582 2.44 -30.73 -20.62
CA ASP A 582 1.32 -31.40 -21.30
C ASP A 582 0.06 -30.54 -21.25
N THR A 583 0.07 -29.48 -22.06
CA THR A 583 -1.03 -28.53 -22.14
C THR A 583 -2.33 -29.13 -22.65
N SER A 584 -2.24 -30.22 -23.43
CA SER A 584 -3.39 -30.90 -24.03
C SER A 584 -4.23 -31.61 -22.98
N LEU A 585 -3.58 -32.28 -22.03
CA LEU A 585 -4.23 -32.97 -20.92
C LEU A 585 -4.56 -32.00 -19.78
N SER A 586 -3.64 -31.08 -19.46
CA SER A 586 -3.77 -30.22 -18.29
C SER A 586 -4.73 -29.06 -18.51
N GLY A 587 -4.91 -28.58 -19.75
CA GLY A 587 -5.61 -27.34 -20.06
C GLY A 587 -4.94 -26.09 -19.45
N VAL A 588 -3.67 -26.18 -19.04
CA VAL A 588 -2.87 -25.10 -18.47
C VAL A 588 -1.84 -24.67 -19.51
N VAL A 589 -1.83 -23.39 -19.88
CA VAL A 589 -1.02 -22.87 -20.99
C VAL A 589 -0.35 -21.57 -20.59
N LEU A 590 0.97 -21.45 -20.81
CA LEU A 590 1.66 -20.16 -20.77
C LEU A 590 1.08 -19.26 -21.87
N CYS A 591 0.71 -18.03 -21.55
CA CYS A 591 0.05 -17.14 -22.49
C CYS A 591 0.50 -15.68 -22.37
N ASN A 592 0.05 -14.85 -23.30
CA ASN A 592 0.06 -13.39 -23.12
C ASN A 592 -1.21 -12.93 -22.35
N ILE A 593 -1.32 -11.63 -22.08
CA ILE A 593 -2.46 -11.05 -21.35
C ILE A 593 -3.82 -11.34 -22.01
N ASN A 594 -3.85 -11.48 -23.33
CA ASN A 594 -5.06 -11.78 -24.11
C ASN A 594 -5.39 -13.28 -24.17
N GLY A 595 -4.62 -14.13 -23.47
CA GLY A 595 -4.82 -15.56 -23.44
C GLY A 595 -4.36 -16.30 -24.69
N GLN A 596 -3.56 -15.68 -25.56
CA GLN A 596 -2.92 -16.38 -26.68
C GLN A 596 -1.76 -17.21 -26.16
N GLY A 597 -1.72 -18.50 -26.54
CA GLY A 597 -0.71 -19.44 -26.05
C GLY A 597 0.69 -19.10 -26.53
N LEU A 598 1.66 -19.27 -25.65
CA LEU A 598 3.08 -19.13 -25.91
C LEU A 598 3.76 -20.51 -25.86
N PRO A 599 4.84 -20.73 -26.61
CA PRO A 599 5.57 -22.00 -26.59
C PRO A 599 6.13 -22.32 -25.20
N TYR A 600 6.00 -23.57 -24.77
CA TYR A 600 6.67 -24.05 -23.57
C TYR A 600 8.17 -24.28 -23.85
N THR A 601 9.02 -23.91 -22.89
CA THR A 601 10.46 -24.23 -22.89
C THR A 601 10.73 -25.28 -21.82
N ALA A 602 11.54 -26.31 -22.09
CA ALA A 602 11.82 -27.36 -21.11
C ALA A 602 12.40 -26.81 -19.79
N GLY A 603 11.86 -27.26 -18.65
CA GLY A 603 12.27 -26.82 -17.31
C GLY A 603 11.75 -25.43 -16.91
N HIS A 604 10.71 -24.94 -17.57
CA HIS A 604 10.14 -23.62 -17.31
C HIS A 604 9.16 -23.65 -16.15
N PHE A 605 9.54 -22.99 -15.05
CA PHE A 605 8.62 -22.59 -13.98
C PHE A 605 7.93 -21.27 -14.35
N VAL A 606 6.77 -20.99 -13.76
CA VAL A 606 6.09 -19.70 -13.97
C VAL A 606 6.96 -18.58 -13.40
N LYS A 607 7.50 -17.73 -14.27
CA LYS A 607 8.38 -16.62 -13.89
C LYS A 607 7.56 -15.41 -13.41
N PRO A 608 8.19 -14.45 -12.71
CA PRO A 608 7.59 -13.15 -12.43
C PRO A 608 6.89 -12.55 -13.66
N TYR A 609 5.66 -12.13 -13.46
CA TYR A 609 4.79 -11.41 -14.39
C TYR A 609 4.34 -12.16 -15.63
N GLU A 610 4.61 -13.45 -15.73
CA GLU A 610 4.03 -14.30 -16.75
C GLU A 610 2.55 -14.56 -16.52
N PHE A 611 1.82 -14.78 -17.61
CA PHE A 611 0.39 -15.10 -17.60
C PHE A 611 0.19 -16.57 -17.93
N ILE A 612 -0.72 -17.19 -17.19
CA ILE A 612 -1.13 -18.57 -17.35
C ILE A 612 -2.63 -18.60 -17.63
N ARG A 613 -3.01 -19.21 -18.75
CA ARG A 613 -4.39 -19.52 -19.07
C ARG A 613 -4.73 -20.90 -18.53
N VAL A 614 -5.81 -20.98 -17.75
CA VAL A 614 -6.34 -22.21 -17.18
C VAL A 614 -7.73 -22.46 -17.76
N THR A 615 -7.86 -23.54 -18.53
CA THR A 615 -9.13 -24.01 -19.08
C THR A 615 -9.69 -25.11 -18.18
N PHE A 616 -10.90 -24.92 -17.65
CA PHE A 616 -11.56 -25.86 -16.74
C PHE A 616 -12.42 -26.87 -17.50
N PRO A 617 -12.81 -28.00 -16.87
CA PRO A 617 -13.83 -28.89 -17.43
C PRO A 617 -15.14 -28.13 -17.67
N PRO A 618 -15.94 -28.50 -18.68
CA PRO A 618 -17.22 -27.86 -18.96
C PRO A 618 -18.18 -27.91 -17.77
N PHE A 619 -19.04 -26.90 -17.68
CA PHE A 619 -20.22 -26.89 -16.83
C PHE A 619 -21.46 -26.99 -17.70
N GLU A 620 -22.27 -28.01 -17.42
CA GLU A 620 -23.50 -28.35 -18.13
C GLU A 620 -24.63 -28.44 -17.08
N PRO A 621 -25.45 -27.37 -16.92
CA PRO A 621 -26.53 -27.37 -15.97
C PRO A 621 -27.65 -28.31 -16.40
N ASN A 622 -28.13 -29.07 -15.42
CA ASN A 622 -29.23 -30.01 -15.56
C ASN A 622 -30.57 -29.27 -15.32
N PRO A 623 -31.51 -29.30 -16.28
CA PRO A 623 -32.78 -28.59 -16.17
C PRO A 623 -33.67 -29.10 -15.02
N PHE A 624 -33.40 -30.30 -14.49
CA PHE A 624 -34.15 -30.94 -13.41
C PHE A 624 -33.59 -30.62 -12.01
N ILE A 625 -32.46 -29.92 -11.90
CA ILE A 625 -31.85 -29.53 -10.62
C ILE A 625 -32.09 -28.04 -10.40
N ASN A 626 -33.05 -27.68 -9.54
CA ASN A 626 -33.39 -26.27 -9.27
C ASN A 626 -32.20 -25.43 -8.82
N ASP A 627 -31.26 -26.02 -8.06
CA ASP A 627 -30.05 -25.31 -7.62
C ASP A 627 -29.15 -24.86 -8.78
N GLN A 628 -29.27 -25.48 -9.96
CA GLN A 628 -28.49 -25.13 -11.15
C GLN A 628 -29.20 -24.13 -12.08
N ILE A 629 -30.38 -23.65 -11.70
CA ILE A 629 -31.23 -22.76 -12.51
C ILE A 629 -31.32 -21.38 -11.86
N GLY A 630 -31.41 -20.36 -12.71
CA GLY A 630 -31.54 -18.95 -12.33
C GLY A 630 -30.20 -18.23 -12.33
N ARG A 631 -30.06 -17.30 -11.40
CA ARG A 631 -28.91 -16.41 -11.29
C ARG A 631 -27.75 -17.07 -10.55
N LEU A 632 -26.64 -17.26 -11.25
CA LEU A 632 -25.43 -17.91 -10.76
C LEU A 632 -24.28 -16.90 -10.67
N PHE A 633 -23.59 -16.88 -9.53
CA PHE A 633 -22.34 -16.16 -9.35
C PHE A 633 -21.17 -17.10 -9.59
N THR A 634 -20.33 -16.76 -10.56
CA THR A 634 -19.07 -17.47 -10.80
C THR A 634 -17.93 -16.72 -10.10
N SER A 635 -17.05 -17.46 -9.45
CA SER A 635 -15.88 -16.92 -8.77
C SER A 635 -14.65 -17.72 -9.12
N VAL A 636 -13.55 -17.04 -9.42
CA VAL A 636 -12.24 -17.62 -9.65
C VAL A 636 -11.29 -17.14 -8.57
N VAL A 637 -10.56 -18.07 -7.96
CA VAL A 637 -9.60 -17.81 -6.89
C VAL A 637 -8.25 -18.43 -7.25
N ALA A 638 -7.18 -17.65 -7.18
CA ALA A 638 -5.81 -18.11 -7.36
C ALA A 638 -5.12 -18.29 -5.99
N GLU A 639 -4.65 -19.50 -5.70
CA GLU A 639 -4.04 -19.87 -4.42
C GLU A 639 -2.55 -20.22 -4.63
N PRO A 640 -1.59 -19.35 -4.22
CA PRO A 640 -0.16 -19.63 -4.37
C PRO A 640 0.33 -20.66 -3.35
N LYS A 641 1.17 -21.59 -3.83
CA LYS A 641 1.69 -22.71 -3.03
C LYS A 641 3.15 -23.02 -3.31
N ASP A 642 3.85 -23.55 -2.32
CA ASP A 642 5.21 -24.04 -2.50
C ASP A 642 5.23 -25.39 -3.23
N SER A 643 6.43 -25.94 -3.44
CA SER A 643 6.63 -27.27 -4.04
C SER A 643 6.04 -28.42 -3.22
N ASN A 644 5.79 -28.20 -1.93
CA ASN A 644 5.19 -29.15 -0.99
C ASN A 644 3.67 -28.91 -0.81
N ASN A 645 3.06 -28.05 -1.65
CA ASN A 645 1.65 -27.69 -1.62
C ASN A 645 1.20 -26.98 -0.32
N VAL A 646 2.14 -26.32 0.37
CA VAL A 646 1.89 -25.42 1.50
C VAL A 646 1.55 -24.02 0.96
N ALA A 647 0.57 -23.36 1.56
CA ALA A 647 0.18 -22.00 1.16
C ALA A 647 1.32 -21.00 1.43
N LEU A 648 1.59 -20.12 0.47
CA LEU A 648 2.65 -19.12 0.57
C LEU A 648 2.20 -17.81 1.23
N GLY A 649 0.92 -17.72 1.62
CA GLY A 649 0.31 -16.58 2.30
C GLY A 649 0.15 -15.37 1.39
N ASP A 650 -0.71 -15.46 0.36
CA ASP A 650 -1.16 -14.24 -0.34
C ASP A 650 -2.06 -13.48 0.63
N GLU A 651 -1.77 -12.21 0.80
CA GLU A 651 -2.53 -11.37 1.69
C GLU A 651 -3.28 -10.29 0.94
N TRP A 652 -3.25 -10.22 -0.41
CA TRP A 652 -3.95 -9.17 -1.16
C TRP A 652 -5.20 -9.68 -1.91
N PRO A 653 -6.42 -9.48 -1.37
CA PRO A 653 -7.65 -10.18 -1.78
C PRO A 653 -8.31 -9.59 -3.03
N PHE A 654 -7.88 -8.38 -3.44
CA PHE A 654 -8.47 -7.70 -4.59
C PHE A 654 -7.89 -8.22 -5.92
N ASP A 655 -6.72 -8.84 -5.88
CA ASP A 655 -6.06 -9.36 -7.08
C ASP A 655 -6.27 -10.85 -7.29
N ASP A 656 -6.26 -11.66 -6.22
CA ASP A 656 -6.31 -13.12 -6.28
C ASP A 656 -7.69 -13.70 -6.66
N THR A 657 -8.73 -12.87 -6.60
CA THR A 657 -10.12 -13.27 -6.84
C THR A 657 -10.78 -12.38 -7.89
N THR A 658 -11.67 -12.96 -8.69
CA THR A 658 -12.60 -12.21 -9.56
C THR A 658 -13.85 -13.05 -9.79
N GLY A 659 -14.94 -12.41 -10.20
CA GLY A 659 -16.19 -13.10 -10.47
C GLY A 659 -17.08 -12.36 -11.45
N ILE A 660 -17.90 -13.13 -12.15
CA ILE A 660 -18.90 -12.63 -13.09
C ILE A 660 -20.18 -13.44 -12.92
N ARG A 661 -21.31 -12.86 -13.32
CA ARG A 661 -22.61 -13.54 -13.25
C ARG A 661 -22.91 -14.32 -14.52
N LEU A 662 -23.70 -15.36 -14.36
CA LEU A 662 -24.18 -16.28 -15.39
C LEU A 662 -25.66 -16.58 -15.11
N PHE A 663 -26.49 -16.69 -16.13
CA PHE A 663 -27.88 -17.12 -16.01
C PHE A 663 -28.07 -18.48 -16.65
N ALA A 664 -28.52 -19.45 -15.87
CA ALA A 664 -28.91 -20.76 -16.37
C ALA A 664 -30.44 -20.84 -16.47
N MET A 665 -30.94 -20.91 -17.69
CA MET A 665 -32.37 -20.96 -17.99
C MET A 665 -32.81 -22.40 -18.21
N ARG A 666 -34.06 -22.72 -17.87
CA ARG A 666 -34.70 -23.97 -18.27
C ARG A 666 -35.88 -23.68 -19.19
N ARG A 667 -36.15 -24.58 -20.12
CA ARG A 667 -37.38 -24.53 -20.91
C ARG A 667 -38.55 -24.98 -20.02
N LEU A 668 -39.58 -24.14 -19.95
CA LEU A 668 -40.84 -24.49 -19.29
C LEU A 668 -41.80 -25.07 -20.33
N ASN A 669 -42.54 -26.12 -19.94
CA ASN A 669 -43.57 -26.70 -20.81
C ASN A 669 -44.77 -25.76 -20.93
N ASP A 670 -45.13 -25.10 -19.82
CA ASP A 670 -46.15 -24.06 -19.73
C ASP A 670 -45.64 -22.95 -18.80
N PHE A 671 -46.08 -21.71 -19.03
CA PHE A 671 -45.74 -20.57 -18.18
C PHE A 671 -46.98 -20.08 -17.44
N ASN A 672 -46.99 -20.25 -16.11
CA ASN A 672 -47.97 -19.67 -15.21
C ASN A 672 -47.23 -19.05 -14.02
N ASP A 673 -47.43 -17.75 -13.80
CA ASP A 673 -46.85 -17.04 -12.67
C ASP A 673 -47.88 -16.10 -12.06
N ASP A 674 -48.20 -16.34 -10.79
CA ASP A 674 -49.13 -15.54 -9.98
C ASP A 674 -48.38 -14.51 -9.10
N VAL A 675 -47.06 -14.40 -9.29
CA VAL A 675 -46.16 -13.48 -8.59
C VAL A 675 -46.11 -13.73 -7.08
N THR A 676 -46.52 -14.92 -6.62
CA THR A 676 -46.46 -15.30 -5.20
C THR A 676 -45.13 -15.95 -4.80
N GLU A 677 -44.39 -16.49 -5.76
CA GLU A 677 -43.07 -17.09 -5.54
C GLU A 677 -41.94 -16.07 -5.70
N TYR A 678 -41.15 -15.88 -4.64
CA TYR A 678 -40.00 -14.99 -4.63
C TYR A 678 -38.78 -15.65 -4.00
N HIS A 679 -37.59 -15.17 -4.37
CA HIS A 679 -36.33 -15.52 -3.74
C HIS A 679 -35.66 -14.25 -3.22
N LEU A 680 -34.93 -14.37 -2.11
CA LEU A 680 -34.11 -13.28 -1.59
C LEU A 680 -32.69 -13.42 -2.15
N VAL A 681 -32.25 -12.43 -2.92
CA VAL A 681 -30.91 -12.36 -3.49
C VAL A 681 -30.26 -11.06 -3.03
N GLY A 682 -29.18 -11.17 -2.26
CA GLY A 682 -28.49 -9.98 -1.72
C GLY A 682 -29.36 -9.10 -0.82
N GLY A 683 -30.41 -9.65 -0.21
CA GLY A 683 -31.37 -8.92 0.62
C GLY A 683 -32.54 -8.30 -0.14
N ALA A 684 -32.54 -8.33 -1.48
CA ALA A 684 -33.66 -7.89 -2.32
C ALA A 684 -34.59 -9.06 -2.64
N ALA A 685 -35.91 -8.85 -2.54
CA ALA A 685 -36.90 -9.83 -2.96
C ALA A 685 -37.07 -9.78 -4.48
N MET A 686 -36.83 -10.90 -5.14
CA MET A 686 -36.95 -11.05 -6.59
C MET A 686 -38.03 -12.08 -6.93
N PRO A 687 -38.78 -11.88 -8.03
CA PRO A 687 -39.64 -12.93 -8.58
C PRO A 687 -38.86 -14.24 -8.80
N SER A 688 -39.55 -15.38 -8.71
CA SER A 688 -38.93 -16.71 -8.74
C SER A 688 -37.82 -16.85 -9.80
N VAL A 689 -36.57 -17.05 -9.35
CA VAL A 689 -35.40 -17.20 -10.24
C VAL A 689 -35.47 -18.44 -11.13
N LEU A 690 -36.43 -19.33 -10.85
CA LEU A 690 -36.74 -20.52 -11.65
C LEU A 690 -37.68 -20.22 -12.83
N LYS A 691 -38.28 -19.02 -12.85
CA LYS A 691 -39.26 -18.56 -13.83
C LYS A 691 -38.80 -17.30 -14.57
N TRP A 692 -38.00 -16.44 -13.92
CA TRP A 692 -37.58 -15.14 -14.46
C TRP A 692 -36.07 -14.97 -14.49
N VAL A 693 -35.59 -14.26 -15.52
CA VAL A 693 -34.24 -13.67 -15.58
C VAL A 693 -34.33 -12.24 -15.09
N ASN A 694 -33.65 -11.92 -13.99
CA ASN A 694 -33.59 -10.56 -13.46
C ASN A 694 -32.14 -10.04 -13.42
N ILE A 695 -31.88 -9.02 -14.22
CA ILE A 695 -30.55 -8.41 -14.43
C ILE A 695 -30.28 -7.30 -13.40
N ASP A 696 -31.30 -6.52 -13.05
CA ASP A 696 -31.21 -5.39 -12.12
C ASP A 696 -31.78 -5.76 -10.75
N GLY A 697 -31.07 -5.36 -9.69
CA GLY A 697 -31.51 -5.55 -8.30
C GLY A 697 -32.81 -4.83 -8.02
#